data_AF-A0A9P1CYS9-F1
#
_entry.id   AF-A0A9P1CYS9-F1
#
_cell.length_a   1.000
_cell.length_b   1.000
_cell.length_c   1.000
_cell.angle_alpha   90.00
_cell.angle_beta   90.00
_cell.angle_gamma   90.00
#
_symmetry.space_group_name_H-M   'P 1'
#
loop_
_entity.id
_entity.type
_entity.pdbx_description
1 polymer ?
#
loop_
_entity_poly.entity_id
_entity_poly.type
_entity_poly.pdbx_seq_one_letter_code
_entity_poly.pdbx_strand_id
1 'polypeptide(L)'
;MKAADPGFEHSRLPFLLAKGQSVQDYLVAHQDRSKNAHAKSIRAAFVSWSEDLHSDQAQFMAEKLKAEKESSKIRSNLIRQLEEILQGKVDCHQRAWSVVDSFLKTTMTIFGGKIGEAESTLMPEVRSWVRSMTQELGPSPDGTAVILFINLPGMGILGASAKSFLLSFVTNMLADFPENSVALLVHSNRASQQEGRKDLGMKERGLRIRPLTWVFDPDSIYGKRDGTIQGLAMVRKGARSLFHNTKGWKQGCVHGVKMVSRQDMFKPDTPGRSSSFPHLGRAFTDVQEMKQAAAGTDFVRKTIESFLPATAKSVVLVDVMAYDGAPALAALEEHSDGRPIACGTIAIDNSGQELLNRIANTTYERCRNGSLTLPAFPNFEPHIQALKNHAPVAENKTYKVTSQVHDRLVILEALASKWLGEESTSDEAKAMIDAHNKEYNPTGDMLSESRADDCEVQEPPAKKIKVEKYDGEDLSKLPKQNLLSINNTCDLVVGGEEGGDFLYIVSRGTNQFFDKRELPPECADATSDPDGRWFSFSVTDQTFVIMESKQCPEHVRGIENMDKPATLVSIMSDLEDHGEVKLEVSHHQKVDGGWKTTKPICFVLDELQAEKKKPKKAKKAGVTSKNFGAYINISKLKSVPSVVLAWRCRSLASNTNDVYVPQLSS
;
A
#
# COMPACT_ATOMS: atom_id res chain seq x y z
N MET A 1 -86.36 -19.88 11.81
CA MET A 1 -87.68 -19.30 12.11
C MET A 1 -87.83 -17.95 11.39
N LYS A 2 -88.47 -17.95 10.22
CA LYS A 2 -89.55 -17.05 9.76
C LYS A 2 -89.69 -17.19 8.23
N ALA A 3 -90.87 -17.69 7.83
CA ALA A 3 -91.54 -17.73 6.52
C ALA A 3 -90.64 -17.91 5.27
N ALA A 4 -90.47 -19.11 4.68
CA ALA A 4 -91.48 -19.96 4.01
C ALA A 4 -92.27 -19.21 2.94
N ASP A 5 -91.63 -19.01 1.78
CA ASP A 5 -92.25 -18.57 0.53
C ASP A 5 -92.50 -19.80 -0.36
N PRO A 6 -93.75 -20.28 -0.52
CA PRO A 6 -94.08 -21.46 -1.29
C PRO A 6 -94.34 -21.05 -2.75
N GLY A 7 -93.28 -20.68 -3.46
CA GLY A 7 -93.43 -20.15 -4.82
C GLY A 7 -92.25 -20.35 -5.75
N PHE A 8 -91.24 -21.13 -5.36
CA PHE A 8 -90.11 -21.44 -6.25
C PHE A 8 -90.45 -22.66 -7.11
N GLU A 9 -91.27 -22.42 -8.14
CA GLU A 9 -91.47 -23.38 -9.23
C GLU A 9 -90.10 -23.78 -9.83
N HIS A 10 -89.91 -25.08 -9.98
CA HIS A 10 -88.81 -25.75 -10.69
C HIS A 10 -88.79 -25.46 -12.22
N SER A 11 -89.39 -24.38 -12.69
CA SER A 11 -89.82 -24.21 -14.08
C SER A 11 -89.02 -23.17 -14.88
N ARG A 12 -87.77 -22.85 -14.53
CA ARG A 12 -86.87 -22.06 -15.42
C ARG A 12 -85.42 -22.53 -15.39
N LEU A 13 -85.20 -23.83 -15.55
CA LEU A 13 -84.10 -24.26 -16.41
C LEU A 13 -84.60 -24.10 -17.85
N PRO A 14 -84.08 -23.16 -18.66
CA PRO A 14 -84.27 -23.25 -20.10
C PRO A 14 -83.48 -24.46 -20.58
N PHE A 15 -84.08 -25.65 -20.45
CA PHE A 15 -83.73 -26.79 -21.27
C PHE A 15 -84.06 -26.36 -22.70
N LEU A 16 -83.01 -25.93 -23.39
CA LEU A 16 -82.95 -25.63 -24.81
C LEU A 16 -83.42 -26.84 -25.60
N LEU A 17 -84.73 -26.96 -25.79
CA LEU A 17 -85.35 -27.74 -26.86
C LEU A 17 -85.55 -26.80 -28.05
N ALA A 18 -84.45 -26.49 -28.74
CA ALA A 18 -84.49 -25.80 -30.02
C ALA A 18 -83.85 -26.69 -31.08
N LYS A 19 -84.73 -27.28 -31.91
CA LYS A 19 -84.51 -27.70 -33.31
C LYS A 19 -83.23 -28.50 -33.59
N GLY A 20 -83.27 -29.81 -33.42
CA GLY A 20 -82.48 -30.78 -34.21
C GLY A 20 -80.95 -30.66 -34.24
N GLN A 21 -80.35 -29.70 -33.53
CA GLN A 21 -78.92 -29.60 -33.30
C GLN A 21 -78.60 -30.35 -32.02
N SER A 22 -77.58 -31.19 -32.08
CA SER A 22 -77.17 -31.99 -30.94
C SER A 22 -76.62 -31.08 -29.84
N VAL A 23 -76.74 -31.48 -28.57
CA VAL A 23 -76.10 -30.77 -27.43
C VAL A 23 -74.59 -30.54 -27.69
N GLN A 24 -73.98 -31.44 -28.48
CA GLN A 24 -72.61 -31.35 -28.95
C GLN A 24 -72.36 -30.08 -29.80
N ASP A 25 -73.26 -29.74 -30.72
CA ASP A 25 -73.11 -28.58 -31.63
C ASP A 25 -73.20 -27.25 -30.86
N TYR A 26 -74.08 -27.18 -29.85
CA TYR A 26 -74.19 -26.00 -28.97
C TYR A 26 -72.95 -25.82 -28.09
N LEU A 27 -72.42 -26.92 -27.52
CA LEU A 27 -71.19 -26.91 -26.74
C LEU A 27 -69.99 -26.48 -27.59
N VAL A 28 -69.88 -26.98 -28.82
CA VAL A 28 -68.83 -26.57 -29.78
C VAL A 28 -68.94 -25.08 -30.10
N ALA A 29 -70.14 -24.58 -30.46
CA ALA A 29 -70.33 -23.17 -30.77
C ALA A 29 -70.06 -22.22 -29.58
N HIS A 30 -70.40 -22.64 -28.35
CA HIS A 30 -70.12 -21.84 -27.15
C HIS A 30 -68.65 -21.90 -26.73
N GLN A 31 -68.00 -23.05 -26.90
CA GLN A 31 -66.55 -23.18 -26.74
C GLN A 31 -65.80 -22.29 -27.74
N ASP A 32 -66.27 -22.22 -28.99
CA ASP A 32 -65.69 -21.34 -30.01
C ASP A 32 -65.87 -19.86 -29.67
N ARG A 33 -67.04 -19.44 -29.16
CA ARG A 33 -67.24 -18.07 -28.67
C ARG A 33 -66.32 -17.73 -27.49
N SER A 34 -66.16 -18.65 -26.54
CA SER A 34 -65.28 -18.46 -25.39
C SER A 34 -63.81 -18.40 -25.79
N LYS A 35 -63.37 -19.28 -26.71
CA LYS A 35 -62.02 -19.25 -27.28
C LYS A 35 -61.75 -17.96 -28.05
N ASN A 36 -62.72 -17.50 -28.85
CA ASN A 36 -62.62 -16.23 -29.57
C ASN A 36 -62.61 -15.02 -28.63
N ALA A 37 -63.40 -15.03 -27.56
CA ALA A 37 -63.40 -13.98 -26.55
C ALA A 37 -62.08 -13.95 -25.76
N HIS A 38 -61.54 -15.13 -25.41
CA HIS A 38 -60.25 -15.26 -24.74
C HIS A 38 -59.10 -14.78 -25.63
N ALA A 39 -59.05 -15.21 -26.89
CA ALA A 39 -58.05 -14.76 -27.86
C ALA A 39 -58.11 -13.24 -28.06
N LYS A 40 -59.31 -12.66 -28.16
CA LYS A 40 -59.49 -11.19 -28.22
C LYS A 40 -59.00 -10.49 -26.95
N SER A 41 -59.26 -11.06 -25.77
CA SER A 41 -58.80 -10.50 -24.50
C SER A 41 -57.28 -10.56 -24.35
N ILE A 42 -56.66 -11.68 -24.75
CA ILE A 42 -55.20 -11.83 -24.79
C ILE A 42 -54.61 -10.79 -25.73
N ARG A 43 -55.18 -10.65 -26.93
CA ARG A 43 -54.71 -9.68 -27.91
C ARG A 43 -54.82 -8.24 -27.40
N ALA A 44 -55.94 -7.88 -26.77
CA ALA A 44 -56.11 -6.55 -26.18
C ALA A 44 -55.08 -6.28 -25.07
N ALA A 45 -54.80 -7.27 -24.22
CA ALA A 45 -53.82 -7.13 -23.14
C ALA A 45 -52.37 -7.06 -23.67
N PHE A 46 -52.06 -7.77 -24.76
CA PHE A 46 -50.79 -7.67 -25.45
C PHE A 46 -50.59 -6.29 -26.10
N VAL A 47 -51.63 -5.75 -26.74
CA VAL A 47 -51.61 -4.39 -27.29
C VAL A 47 -51.36 -3.37 -26.18
N SER A 48 -52.02 -3.51 -25.02
CA SER A 48 -51.76 -2.64 -23.86
C SER A 48 -50.32 -2.73 -23.36
N TRP A 49 -49.74 -3.93 -23.26
CA TRP A 49 -48.33 -4.09 -22.86
C TRP A 49 -47.36 -3.48 -23.88
N SER A 50 -47.65 -3.63 -25.18
CA SER A 50 -46.89 -3.00 -26.25
C SER A 50 -46.94 -1.48 -26.14
N GLU A 51 -48.12 -0.90 -25.91
CA GLU A 51 -48.29 0.54 -25.69
C GLU A 51 -47.52 1.03 -24.46
N ASP A 52 -47.55 0.27 -23.35
CA ASP A 52 -46.76 0.59 -22.16
C ASP A 52 -45.24 0.51 -22.42
N LEU A 53 -44.77 -0.48 -23.19
CA LEU A 53 -43.36 -0.58 -23.58
C LEU A 53 -42.90 0.62 -24.42
N HIS A 54 -43.71 1.05 -25.40
CA HIS A 54 -43.41 2.25 -26.19
C HIS A 54 -43.47 3.52 -25.32
N SER A 55 -44.41 3.60 -24.38
CA SER A 55 -44.50 4.71 -23.42
C SER A 55 -43.25 4.79 -22.55
N ASP A 56 -42.78 3.67 -22.01
CA ASP A 56 -41.56 3.58 -21.20
C ASP A 56 -40.33 4.01 -22.01
N GLN A 57 -40.19 3.53 -23.26
CA GLN A 57 -39.10 3.93 -24.17
C GLN A 57 -39.11 5.45 -24.44
N ALA A 58 -40.29 6.02 -24.73
CA ALA A 58 -40.44 7.44 -24.96
C ALA A 58 -40.09 8.27 -23.71
N GLN A 59 -40.53 7.81 -22.53
CA GLN A 59 -40.21 8.47 -21.26
C GLN A 59 -38.70 8.40 -20.97
N PHE A 60 -38.08 7.22 -21.12
CA PHE A 60 -36.64 7.05 -20.95
C PHE A 60 -35.84 7.94 -21.89
N MET A 61 -36.24 8.07 -23.17
CA MET A 61 -35.55 8.96 -24.12
C MET A 61 -35.72 10.44 -23.78
N ALA A 62 -36.91 10.86 -23.37
CA ALA A 62 -37.14 12.23 -22.92
C ALA A 62 -36.29 12.55 -21.67
N GLU A 63 -36.22 11.61 -20.73
CA GLU A 63 -35.39 11.73 -19.54
C GLU A 63 -33.90 11.68 -19.85
N LYS A 64 -33.46 10.82 -20.78
CA LYS A 64 -32.07 10.75 -21.24
C LYS A 64 -31.64 12.06 -21.88
N LEU A 65 -32.44 12.63 -22.77
CA LEU A 65 -32.16 13.93 -23.40
C LEU A 65 -32.15 15.07 -22.37
N LYS A 66 -33.07 15.04 -21.40
CA LYS A 66 -33.08 16.01 -20.29
C LYS A 66 -31.82 15.85 -19.42
N ALA A 67 -31.47 14.62 -19.09
CA ALA A 67 -30.29 14.26 -18.32
C ALA A 67 -29.00 14.60 -19.06
N GLU A 68 -28.93 14.50 -20.39
CA GLU A 68 -27.77 14.92 -21.17
C GLU A 68 -27.58 16.44 -21.16
N LYS A 69 -28.67 17.21 -21.32
CA LYS A 69 -28.63 18.67 -21.21
C LYS A 69 -28.26 19.12 -19.80
N GLU A 70 -28.87 18.49 -18.80
CA GLU A 70 -28.61 18.76 -17.40
C GLU A 70 -27.20 18.31 -16.99
N SER A 71 -26.74 17.15 -17.46
CA SER A 71 -25.39 16.63 -17.28
C SER A 71 -24.34 17.50 -17.96
N SER A 72 -24.61 18.06 -19.15
CA SER A 72 -23.71 19.02 -19.80
C SER A 72 -23.55 20.30 -18.97
N LYS A 73 -24.67 20.81 -18.43
CA LYS A 73 -24.66 21.98 -17.53
C LYS A 73 -23.98 21.67 -16.19
N ILE A 74 -24.31 20.52 -15.58
CA ILE A 74 -23.69 20.03 -14.34
C ILE A 74 -22.21 19.82 -14.56
N ARG A 75 -21.79 19.19 -15.66
CA ARG A 75 -20.39 18.96 -16.01
C ARG A 75 -19.64 20.26 -16.18
N SER A 76 -20.21 21.25 -16.89
CA SER A 76 -19.58 22.57 -17.04
C SER A 76 -19.44 23.28 -15.69
N ASN A 77 -20.47 23.24 -14.85
CA ASN A 77 -20.42 23.79 -13.50
C ASN A 77 -19.43 23.06 -12.61
N LEU A 78 -19.36 21.73 -12.71
CA LEU A 78 -18.46 20.87 -11.95
C LEU A 78 -17.01 21.09 -12.38
N ILE A 79 -16.74 21.22 -13.69
CA ILE A 79 -15.42 21.57 -14.20
C ILE A 79 -14.97 22.91 -13.62
N ARG A 80 -15.83 23.93 -13.68
CA ARG A 80 -15.53 25.25 -13.10
C ARG A 80 -15.28 25.18 -11.59
N GLN A 81 -16.12 24.44 -10.84
CA GLN A 81 -15.92 24.23 -9.41
C GLN A 81 -14.63 23.45 -9.12
N LEU A 82 -14.29 22.46 -9.94
CA LEU A 82 -13.06 21.69 -9.81
C LEU A 82 -11.83 22.57 -10.13
N GLU A 83 -11.91 23.45 -11.12
CA GLU A 83 -10.85 24.43 -11.42
C GLU A 83 -10.65 25.41 -10.26
N GLU A 84 -11.74 25.94 -9.68
CA GLU A 84 -11.69 26.80 -8.48
C GLU A 84 -11.07 26.05 -7.28
N ILE A 85 -11.46 24.78 -7.06
CA ILE A 85 -10.89 23.92 -6.01
C ILE A 85 -9.41 23.61 -6.29
N LEU A 86 -9.04 23.33 -7.54
CA LEU A 86 -7.67 23.03 -7.94
C LEU A 86 -6.76 24.25 -7.77
N GLN A 87 -7.21 25.43 -8.21
CA GLN A 87 -6.48 26.67 -8.00
C GLN A 87 -6.28 26.95 -6.51
N GLY A 88 -7.35 26.84 -5.71
CA GLY A 88 -7.25 26.97 -4.25
C GLY A 88 -6.29 25.98 -3.60
N LYS A 89 -6.18 24.75 -4.13
CA LYS A 89 -5.20 23.75 -3.68
C LYS A 89 -3.76 24.11 -4.05
N VAL A 90 -3.52 24.58 -5.27
CA VAL A 90 -2.18 25.02 -5.71
C VAL A 90 -1.70 26.14 -4.79
N ASP A 91 -2.55 27.13 -4.53
CA ASP A 91 -2.23 28.24 -3.64
C ASP A 91 -2.04 27.79 -2.19
N CYS A 92 -2.83 26.82 -1.72
CA CYS A 92 -2.68 26.21 -0.40
C CYS A 92 -1.35 25.45 -0.28
N HIS A 93 -0.98 24.67 -1.29
CA HIS A 93 0.27 23.90 -1.32
C HIS A 93 1.52 24.80 -1.38
N GLN A 94 1.50 25.83 -2.24
CA GLN A 94 2.60 26.79 -2.34
C GLN A 94 2.79 27.57 -1.03
N ARG A 95 1.69 28.00 -0.39
CA ARG A 95 1.75 28.64 0.93
C ARG A 95 2.30 27.71 2.00
N ALA A 96 1.87 26.45 2.04
CA ALA A 96 2.41 25.46 2.97
C ALA A 96 3.92 25.29 2.81
N TRP A 97 4.42 25.17 1.57
CA TRP A 97 5.86 25.10 1.32
C TRP A 97 6.62 26.37 1.69
N SER A 98 6.05 27.54 1.45
CA SER A 98 6.64 28.82 1.85
C SER A 98 6.76 28.93 3.38
N VAL A 99 5.75 28.46 4.13
CA VAL A 99 5.80 28.39 5.60
C VAL A 99 6.89 27.44 6.07
N VAL A 100 6.97 26.23 5.48
CA VAL A 100 8.02 25.25 5.81
C VAL A 100 9.41 25.83 5.52
N ASP A 101 9.63 26.39 4.33
CA ASP A 101 10.92 26.99 3.94
C ASP A 101 11.34 28.12 4.89
N SER A 102 10.42 29.04 5.21
CA SER A 102 10.69 30.11 6.16
C SER A 102 11.00 29.59 7.57
N PHE A 103 10.31 28.52 8.00
CA PHE A 103 10.54 27.88 9.29
C PHE A 103 11.90 27.20 9.37
N LEU A 104 12.30 26.48 8.30
CA LEU A 104 13.60 25.82 8.24
C LEU A 104 14.73 26.85 8.24
N LYS A 105 14.62 27.93 7.47
CA LYS A 105 15.64 29.01 7.39
C LYS A 105 15.88 29.71 8.72
N THR A 106 14.86 29.80 9.56
CA THR A 106 14.95 30.45 10.88
C THR A 106 15.45 29.50 11.97
N THR A 107 15.16 28.21 11.85
CA THR A 107 15.46 27.24 12.91
C THR A 107 16.76 26.45 12.67
N MET A 108 17.16 26.30 11.41
CA MET A 108 18.23 25.38 11.02
C MET A 108 19.20 26.00 10.02
N THR A 109 20.46 25.56 10.08
CA THR A 109 21.49 25.85 9.07
C THR A 109 22.21 24.55 8.71
N ILE A 110 22.49 24.34 7.41
CA ILE A 110 23.24 23.18 6.93
C ILE A 110 24.62 23.64 6.45
N PHE A 111 25.65 22.94 6.90
CA PHE A 111 27.04 23.17 6.55
C PHE A 111 27.54 21.99 5.71
N GLY A 112 27.83 22.22 4.44
CA GLY A 112 28.29 21.20 3.50
C GLY A 112 29.77 21.36 3.15
N GLY A 113 30.56 20.29 3.22
CA GLY A 113 31.99 20.37 2.87
C GLY A 113 32.71 19.02 2.85
N LYS A 114 33.89 18.97 2.23
CA LYS A 114 34.69 17.75 2.12
C LYS A 114 35.45 17.43 3.40
N ILE A 115 35.54 16.16 3.80
CA ILE A 115 36.19 15.78 5.06
C ILE A 115 37.66 16.22 5.15
N GLY A 116 38.38 16.22 4.02
CA GLY A 116 39.79 16.63 3.96
C GLY A 116 40.02 18.12 4.18
N GLU A 117 38.99 18.94 3.96
CA GLU A 117 39.03 20.41 4.10
C GLU A 117 38.21 20.89 5.31
N ALA A 118 37.43 20.00 5.94
CA ALA A 118 36.48 20.32 7.00
C ALA A 118 37.11 21.07 8.19
N GLU A 119 38.38 20.82 8.51
CA GLU A 119 39.07 21.51 9.60
C GLU A 119 39.37 22.98 9.27
N SER A 120 39.68 23.31 8.01
CA SER A 120 39.97 24.69 7.59
C SER A 120 38.75 25.46 7.10
N THR A 121 37.71 24.77 6.62
CA THR A 121 36.50 25.41 6.06
C THR A 121 35.30 25.30 7.00
N LEU A 122 34.82 24.08 7.26
CA LEU A 122 33.59 23.85 8.02
C LEU A 122 33.72 24.24 9.50
N MET A 123 34.82 23.88 10.16
CA MET A 123 34.96 24.11 11.60
C MET A 123 34.91 25.61 11.97
N PRO A 124 35.64 26.53 11.30
CA PRO A 124 35.49 27.96 11.56
C PRO A 124 34.07 28.49 11.34
N GLU A 125 33.41 28.06 10.26
CA GLU A 125 32.06 28.48 9.91
C GLU A 125 31.04 28.05 10.98
N VAL A 126 31.04 26.77 11.35
CA VAL A 126 30.15 26.22 12.37
C VAL A 126 30.41 26.87 13.73
N ARG A 127 31.68 27.07 14.12
CA ARG A 127 32.02 27.75 15.39
C ARG A 127 31.51 29.18 15.42
N SER A 128 31.68 29.92 14.32
CA SER A 128 31.17 31.29 14.18
C SER A 128 29.65 31.32 14.34
N TRP A 129 28.96 30.41 13.65
CA TRP A 129 27.51 30.27 13.74
C TRP A 129 27.03 29.93 15.15
N VAL A 130 27.64 28.94 15.84
CA VAL A 130 27.25 28.59 17.22
C VAL A 130 27.44 29.76 18.17
N ARG A 131 28.52 30.54 18.02
CA ARG A 131 28.73 31.76 18.83
C ARG A 131 27.64 32.80 18.57
N SER A 132 27.26 33.01 17.30
CA SER A 132 26.17 33.92 16.95
C SER A 132 24.84 33.46 17.56
N MET A 133 24.48 32.18 17.39
CA MET A 133 23.22 31.63 17.91
C MET A 133 23.16 31.60 19.43
N THR A 134 24.29 31.34 20.11
CA THR A 134 24.32 31.39 21.58
C THR A 134 24.09 32.79 22.14
N GLN A 135 24.55 33.83 21.44
CA GLN A 135 24.30 35.24 21.77
C GLN A 135 22.87 35.66 21.45
N GLU A 136 22.32 35.21 20.32
CA GLU A 136 20.96 35.54 19.89
C GLU A 136 19.90 34.90 20.80
N LEU A 137 20.06 33.62 21.14
CA LEU A 137 19.07 32.87 21.93
C LEU A 137 19.17 33.11 23.43
N GLY A 138 20.23 33.76 23.94
CA GLY A 138 20.45 33.89 25.37
C GLY A 138 21.25 35.14 25.76
N PRO A 139 20.74 35.98 26.68
CA PRO A 139 21.48 37.17 27.14
C PRO A 139 22.68 36.83 28.04
N SER A 140 22.78 35.57 28.49
CA SER A 140 23.84 35.09 29.39
C SER A 140 24.48 33.81 28.84
N PRO A 141 25.80 33.62 28.96
CA PRO A 141 26.50 32.41 28.52
C PRO A 141 25.91 31.11 29.08
N ASP A 142 25.41 31.13 30.32
CA ASP A 142 24.84 29.96 31.00
C ASP A 142 23.38 29.68 30.65
N GLY A 143 22.74 30.60 29.91
CA GLY A 143 21.34 30.51 29.51
C GLY A 143 21.11 29.64 28.28
N THR A 144 22.17 29.35 27.52
CA THR A 144 22.13 28.57 26.29
C THR A 144 23.01 27.33 26.41
N ALA A 145 22.44 26.15 26.19
CA ALA A 145 23.19 24.89 26.16
C ALA A 145 23.65 24.57 24.73
N VAL A 146 24.93 24.28 24.54
CA VAL A 146 25.49 23.81 23.27
C VAL A 146 25.62 22.30 23.29
N ILE A 147 24.86 21.59 22.46
CA ILE A 147 24.86 20.13 22.40
C ILE A 147 25.41 19.70 21.04
N LEU A 148 26.56 19.03 21.02
CA LEU A 148 27.09 18.39 19.82
C LEU A 148 26.56 16.96 19.77
N PHE A 149 25.73 16.63 18.78
CA PHE A 149 25.15 15.33 18.60
C PHE A 149 25.88 14.61 17.47
N ILE A 150 26.64 13.55 17.79
CA ILE A 150 27.49 12.84 16.83
C ILE A 150 26.90 11.45 16.63
N ASN A 151 26.09 11.28 15.58
CA ASN A 151 25.34 10.05 15.34
C ASN A 151 26.14 9.10 14.42
N LEU A 152 26.88 8.13 14.99
CA LEU A 152 27.70 7.17 14.24
C LEU A 152 27.21 5.71 14.20
N PRO A 153 25.93 5.34 14.45
CA PRO A 153 25.52 3.95 14.47
C PRO A 153 25.73 3.27 13.11
N GLY A 154 25.69 4.04 12.01
CA GLY A 154 25.89 3.55 10.65
C GLY A 154 27.32 3.65 10.12
N MET A 155 28.22 4.43 10.71
CA MET A 155 29.54 4.65 10.09
C MET A 155 30.52 3.48 10.27
N GLY A 156 30.18 2.47 11.08
CA GLY A 156 31.05 1.32 11.33
C GLY A 156 32.39 1.76 11.93
N ILE A 157 33.45 1.75 11.11
CA ILE A 157 34.78 2.23 11.47
C ILE A 157 35.00 3.61 10.83
N LEU A 158 35.21 4.63 11.66
CA LEU A 158 35.62 5.95 11.17
C LEU A 158 37.01 5.88 10.53
N GLY A 159 37.13 6.40 9.30
CA GLY A 159 38.43 6.63 8.67
C GLY A 159 39.29 7.59 9.49
N ALA A 160 40.62 7.54 9.31
CA ALA A 160 41.57 8.34 10.08
C ALA A 160 41.29 9.85 10.00
N SER A 161 40.98 10.37 8.80
CA SER A 161 40.65 11.79 8.60
C SER A 161 39.37 12.19 9.32
N ALA A 162 38.29 11.40 9.20
CA ALA A 162 37.03 11.64 9.90
C ALA A 162 37.20 11.62 11.43
N LYS A 163 37.97 10.65 11.93
CA LYS A 163 38.33 10.59 13.35
C LYS A 163 39.13 11.82 13.78
N SER A 164 40.14 12.23 13.01
CA SER A 164 40.96 13.40 13.33
C SER A 164 40.11 14.67 13.40
N PHE A 165 39.29 14.90 12.37
CA PHE A 165 38.35 16.02 12.32
C PHE A 165 37.40 16.02 13.51
N LEU A 166 36.72 14.90 13.80
CA LEU A 166 35.78 14.82 14.94
C LEU A 166 36.46 15.12 16.29
N LEU A 167 37.69 14.61 16.49
CA LEU A 167 38.45 14.89 17.71
C LEU A 167 38.82 16.37 17.83
N SER A 168 39.34 16.97 16.75
CA SER A 168 39.63 18.41 16.69
C SER A 168 38.37 19.25 16.90
N PHE A 169 37.29 18.93 16.20
CA PHE A 169 36.02 19.64 16.24
C PHE A 169 35.42 19.63 17.65
N VAL A 170 35.27 18.45 18.26
CA VAL A 170 34.74 18.32 19.63
C VAL A 170 35.62 19.07 20.64
N THR A 171 36.94 18.92 20.55
CA THR A 171 37.86 19.58 21.50
C THR A 171 37.74 21.10 21.41
N ASN A 172 37.70 21.66 20.19
CA ASN A 172 37.59 23.10 19.96
C ASN A 172 36.21 23.65 20.36
N MET A 173 35.13 22.95 20.04
CA MET A 173 33.78 23.35 20.43
C MET A 173 33.59 23.35 21.96
N LEU A 174 34.04 22.29 22.64
CA LEU A 174 33.99 22.23 24.10
C LEU A 174 34.95 23.24 24.77
N ALA A 175 36.01 23.66 24.08
CA ALA A 175 36.91 24.71 24.53
C ALA A 175 36.27 26.11 24.43
N ASP A 176 35.47 26.37 23.40
CA ASP A 176 34.74 27.64 23.27
C ASP A 176 33.64 27.80 24.32
N PHE A 177 33.04 26.69 24.75
CA PHE A 177 31.88 26.66 25.65
C PHE A 177 32.14 25.77 26.88
N PRO A 178 33.14 26.07 27.73
CA PRO A 178 33.63 25.17 28.80
C PRO A 178 32.57 24.75 29.81
N GLU A 179 31.62 25.64 30.11
CA GLU A 179 30.65 25.47 31.19
C GLU A 179 29.31 24.95 30.67
N ASN A 180 28.94 25.35 29.45
CA ASN A 180 27.62 25.18 28.86
C ASN A 180 27.62 24.34 27.56
N SER A 181 28.62 23.47 27.34
CA SER A 181 28.59 22.49 26.25
C SER A 181 28.78 21.03 26.65
N VAL A 182 28.18 20.13 25.85
CA VAL A 182 28.38 18.68 25.89
C VAL A 182 28.45 18.12 24.47
N ALA A 183 29.28 17.11 24.27
CA ALA A 183 29.30 16.31 23.06
C ALA A 183 28.81 14.89 23.35
N LEU A 184 27.85 14.42 22.56
CA LEU A 184 27.15 13.16 22.71
C LEU A 184 27.45 12.29 21.50
N LEU A 185 28.31 11.30 21.69
CA LEU A 185 28.70 10.34 20.67
C LEU A 185 27.84 9.10 20.76
N VAL A 186 27.01 8.85 19.75
CA VAL A 186 26.18 7.65 19.64
C VAL A 186 26.89 6.65 18.74
N HIS A 187 27.12 5.42 19.21
CA HIS A 187 27.76 4.40 18.39
C HIS A 187 27.15 2.99 18.60
N SER A 188 27.01 2.24 17.52
CA SER A 188 26.35 0.93 17.52
C SER A 188 27.21 -0.20 18.10
N ASN A 189 28.51 0.03 18.27
CA ASN A 189 29.46 -0.96 18.78
C ASN A 189 29.43 -1.10 20.30
N ARG A 190 29.68 -2.33 20.79
CA ARG A 190 29.81 -2.69 22.20
C ARG A 190 30.90 -1.84 22.86
N ALA A 191 30.56 -0.66 23.38
CA ALA A 191 31.48 0.22 24.10
C ALA A 191 32.17 -0.58 25.24
N SER A 192 31.41 -1.50 25.83
CA SER A 192 31.85 -2.45 26.86
C SER A 192 32.97 -3.39 26.41
N GLN A 193 33.07 -3.76 25.13
CA GLN A 193 34.17 -4.59 24.64
C GLN A 193 35.50 -3.83 24.48
N GLN A 194 35.50 -2.51 24.68
CA GLN A 194 36.72 -1.71 24.72
C GLN A 194 37.20 -1.41 26.15
N GLU A 195 36.61 -2.02 27.19
CA GLU A 195 37.19 -2.02 28.54
C GLU A 195 38.63 -2.59 28.48
N GLY A 196 39.62 -1.70 28.38
CA GLY A 196 41.03 -2.04 28.20
C GLY A 196 41.77 -1.19 27.15
N ARG A 197 41.07 -0.55 26.20
CA ARG A 197 41.71 0.45 25.33
C ARG A 197 41.82 1.76 26.09
N LYS A 198 43.06 2.17 26.38
CA LYS A 198 43.41 3.47 26.99
C LYS A 198 42.61 4.58 26.31
N ASP A 199 42.12 5.55 27.10
CA ASP A 199 41.49 6.79 26.64
C ASP A 199 42.11 7.25 25.32
N LEU A 200 41.29 7.56 24.30
CA LEU A 200 41.69 7.95 22.93
C LEU A 200 42.50 9.27 22.86
N GLY A 201 43.45 9.51 23.78
CA GLY A 201 44.08 10.80 24.04
C GLY A 201 43.12 11.85 24.61
N MET A 202 41.87 11.49 24.90
CA MET A 202 40.82 12.44 25.26
C MET A 202 41.04 13.08 26.63
N LYS A 203 41.57 12.31 27.60
CA LYS A 203 41.98 12.87 28.90
C LYS A 203 43.13 13.86 28.76
N GLU A 204 44.08 13.59 27.86
CA GLU A 204 45.21 14.48 27.56
C GLU A 204 44.74 15.78 26.89
N ARG A 205 43.66 15.69 26.10
CA ARG A 205 42.95 16.84 25.50
C ARG A 205 42.06 17.62 26.48
N GLY A 206 42.13 17.30 27.78
CA GLY A 206 41.37 18.01 28.81
C GLY A 206 39.86 17.76 28.72
N LEU A 207 39.44 16.58 28.28
CA LEU A 207 38.03 16.17 28.27
C LEU A 207 37.74 15.21 29.42
N ARG A 208 36.52 15.32 29.96
CA ARG A 208 35.93 14.32 30.86
C ARG A 208 34.92 13.51 30.07
N ILE A 209 35.09 12.19 30.06
CA ILE A 209 34.23 11.27 29.33
C ILE A 209 33.39 10.49 30.32
N ARG A 210 32.13 10.26 29.96
CA ARG A 210 31.23 9.37 30.68
C ARG A 210 30.54 8.42 29.69
N PRO A 211 30.54 7.09 29.95
CA PRO A 211 29.70 6.17 29.20
C PRO A 211 28.23 6.56 29.31
N LEU A 212 27.51 6.48 28.19
CA LEU A 212 26.10 6.79 28.09
C LEU A 212 25.36 5.60 27.51
N THR A 213 24.20 5.28 28.08
CA THR A 213 23.31 4.22 27.62
C THR A 213 21.93 4.82 27.35
N TRP A 214 21.31 4.50 26.22
CA TRP A 214 19.91 4.81 25.96
C TRP A 214 19.10 3.54 26.08
N VAL A 215 18.15 3.53 27.01
CA VAL A 215 17.25 2.41 27.29
C VAL A 215 15.91 2.68 26.62
N PHE A 216 15.53 1.79 25.72
CA PHE A 216 14.27 1.92 24.99
C PHE A 216 13.05 1.65 25.88
N ASP A 217 11.94 2.26 25.50
CA ASP A 217 10.63 2.02 26.09
C ASP A 217 10.25 0.52 25.89
N PRO A 218 9.86 -0.22 26.95
CA PRO A 218 9.40 -1.60 26.84
C PRO A 218 8.22 -1.80 25.88
N ASP A 219 7.39 -0.77 25.70
CA ASP A 219 6.23 -0.79 24.81
C ASP A 219 6.58 -0.46 23.35
N SER A 220 7.86 -0.22 23.06
CA SER A 220 8.31 0.03 21.69
C SER A 220 8.17 -1.22 20.81
N ILE A 221 8.13 -1.01 19.49
CA ILE A 221 7.75 -2.02 18.47
C ILE A 221 8.61 -3.29 18.49
N TYR A 222 9.81 -3.25 19.07
CA TYR A 222 10.68 -4.43 19.19
C TYR A 222 10.49 -5.21 20.50
N GLY A 223 9.48 -4.85 21.31
CA GLY A 223 9.05 -5.55 22.51
C GLY A 223 10.16 -5.76 23.53
N LYS A 224 9.94 -6.68 24.49
CA LYS A 224 10.76 -7.05 25.67
C LYS A 224 12.28 -7.30 25.47
N ARG A 225 12.86 -7.03 24.30
CA ARG A 225 14.31 -6.98 24.16
C ARG A 225 14.80 -5.76 24.93
N ASP A 226 15.67 -5.98 25.92
CA ASP A 226 16.46 -4.93 26.60
C ASP A 226 17.44 -4.31 25.60
N GLY A 227 16.89 -3.66 24.58
CA GLY A 227 17.65 -2.95 23.58
C GLY A 227 18.21 -1.70 24.22
N THR A 228 19.53 -1.59 24.19
CA THR A 228 20.20 -0.35 24.56
C THR A 228 21.09 0.11 23.44
N ILE A 229 21.11 1.42 23.18
CA ILE A 229 22.19 2.05 22.44
C ILE A 229 23.24 2.52 23.44
N GLN A 230 24.51 2.39 23.08
CA GLN A 230 25.62 2.88 23.89
C GLN A 230 26.30 4.06 23.19
N GLY A 231 27.00 4.85 23.99
CA GLY A 231 27.73 6.00 23.52
C GLY A 231 28.56 6.65 24.61
N LEU A 232 29.01 7.86 24.34
CA LEU A 232 29.84 8.65 25.25
C LEU A 232 29.27 10.06 25.37
N ALA A 233 29.17 10.56 26.60
CA ALA A 233 29.01 11.97 26.87
C ALA A 233 30.37 12.57 27.21
N MET A 234 30.71 13.71 26.60
CA MET A 234 32.00 14.37 26.74
C MET A 234 31.77 15.83 27.11
N VAL A 235 32.47 16.30 28.13
CA VAL A 235 32.49 17.71 28.55
C VAL A 235 33.92 18.16 28.73
N ARG A 236 34.17 19.47 28.70
CA ARG A 236 35.49 20.01 29.06
C ARG A 236 35.81 19.70 30.53
N LYS A 237 37.06 19.33 30.80
CA LYS A 237 37.57 19.10 32.15
C LYS A 237 37.61 20.43 32.89
N GLY A 238 36.63 20.65 33.75
CA GLY A 238 36.54 21.80 34.64
C GLY A 238 35.44 21.58 35.66
N ALA A 239 35.61 22.08 36.88
CA ALA A 239 34.61 21.90 37.94
C ALA A 239 33.27 22.59 37.63
N ARG A 240 33.27 23.56 36.72
CA ARG A 240 32.14 24.44 36.41
C ARG A 240 31.21 23.97 35.30
N SER A 241 31.43 22.79 34.70
CA SER A 241 30.50 22.28 33.69
C SER A 241 29.10 22.08 34.29
N LEU A 242 28.12 22.78 33.73
CA LEU A 242 26.71 22.72 34.13
C LEU A 242 26.13 21.31 33.90
N PHE A 243 26.69 20.59 32.92
CA PHE A 243 26.27 19.24 32.58
C PHE A 243 26.60 18.21 33.65
N HIS A 244 27.55 18.46 34.55
CA HIS A 244 27.81 17.54 35.67
C HIS A 244 26.57 17.30 36.55
N ASN A 245 25.65 18.27 36.56
CA ASN A 245 24.45 18.24 37.38
C ASN A 245 23.21 17.68 36.67
N THR A 246 23.27 17.43 35.36
CA THR A 246 22.12 16.96 34.57
C THR A 246 21.81 15.50 34.87
N LYS A 247 20.56 15.10 34.61
CA LYS A 247 20.09 13.74 34.85
C LYS A 247 20.89 12.73 34.02
N GLY A 248 21.02 13.00 32.72
CA GLY A 248 21.72 12.16 31.75
C GLY A 248 23.19 12.00 32.13
N TRP A 249 23.86 13.08 32.57
CA TRP A 249 25.22 12.96 33.07
C TRP A 249 25.27 12.16 34.36
N LYS A 250 24.48 12.47 35.39
CA LYS A 250 24.54 11.78 36.69
C LYS A 250 24.24 10.29 36.60
N GLN A 251 23.29 9.91 35.75
CA GLN A 251 22.86 8.53 35.60
C GLN A 251 23.74 7.77 34.60
N GLY A 252 24.33 8.45 33.60
CA GLY A 252 24.93 7.77 32.46
C GLY A 252 23.91 6.99 31.63
N CYS A 253 22.63 7.35 31.76
CA CYS A 253 21.53 6.65 31.12
C CYS A 253 20.41 7.62 30.72
N VAL A 254 19.78 7.39 29.57
CA VAL A 254 18.57 8.06 29.06
C VAL A 254 17.50 6.98 28.90
N HIS A 255 16.39 7.10 29.63
CA HIS A 255 15.33 6.09 29.66
C HIS A 255 14.10 6.53 28.85
N GLY A 256 13.27 5.56 28.47
CA GLY A 256 11.96 5.81 27.86
C GLY A 256 12.07 6.32 26.43
N VAL A 257 13.12 5.92 25.73
CA VAL A 257 13.31 6.26 24.31
C VAL A 257 12.39 5.38 23.48
N LYS A 258 11.46 5.97 22.74
CA LYS A 258 10.58 5.24 21.83
C LYS A 258 11.31 4.91 20.54
N MET A 259 11.23 3.64 20.15
CA MET A 259 11.67 3.26 18.82
C MET A 259 10.62 3.61 17.76
N VAL A 260 11.08 4.13 16.63
CA VAL A 260 10.20 4.33 15.47
C VAL A 260 9.92 2.98 14.80
N SER A 261 8.78 2.88 14.11
CA SER A 261 8.46 1.67 13.36
C SER A 261 9.46 1.43 12.23
N ARG A 262 9.70 0.18 11.83
CA ARG A 262 10.58 -0.13 10.68
C ARG A 262 10.14 0.55 9.38
N GLN A 263 8.87 0.92 9.26
CA GLN A 263 8.34 1.66 8.11
C GLN A 263 8.69 3.14 8.16
N ASP A 264 8.80 3.70 9.37
CA ASP A 264 9.19 5.09 9.62
C ASP A 264 10.70 5.26 9.81
N MET A 265 11.42 4.15 9.96
CA MET A 265 12.87 4.12 10.01
C MET A 265 13.46 4.69 8.73
N PHE A 266 14.36 5.65 8.90
CA PHE A 266 15.14 6.16 7.79
C PHE A 266 15.99 5.04 7.18
N LYS A 267 15.72 4.74 5.91
CA LYS A 267 16.55 3.85 5.11
C LYS A 267 17.37 4.74 4.19
N PRO A 268 18.70 4.82 4.38
CA PRO A 268 19.56 5.52 3.44
C PRO A 268 19.29 4.95 2.06
N ASP A 269 19.02 5.83 1.08
CA ASP A 269 19.12 5.42 -0.30
C ASP A 269 20.52 4.85 -0.45
N THR A 270 20.60 3.56 -0.75
CA THR A 270 21.86 2.95 -1.17
C THR A 270 21.90 3.24 -2.66
N PRO A 271 22.52 4.35 -3.11
CA PRO A 271 22.69 4.55 -4.54
C PRO A 271 23.42 3.30 -5.04
N GLY A 272 22.93 2.77 -6.16
CA GLY A 272 23.16 1.39 -6.59
C GLY A 272 24.58 0.89 -6.33
N ARG A 273 24.73 -0.43 -6.18
CA ARG A 273 25.99 -1.15 -5.88
C ARG A 273 27.26 -0.72 -6.66
N SER A 274 27.18 0.22 -7.61
CA SER A 274 28.28 0.90 -8.30
C SER A 274 28.74 2.25 -7.73
N SER A 275 28.02 2.93 -6.83
CA SER A 275 28.50 4.17 -6.19
C SER A 275 28.70 3.95 -4.69
N SER A 276 29.90 3.47 -4.41
CA SER A 276 30.54 3.50 -3.10
C SER A 276 30.27 4.81 -2.35
N PHE A 277 29.83 4.70 -1.09
CA PHE A 277 30.51 5.50 -0.08
C PHE A 277 32.00 5.14 -0.22
N PRO A 278 32.91 6.05 -0.60
CA PRO A 278 34.27 5.69 -1.01
C PRO A 278 35.09 4.98 0.07
N HIS A 279 34.55 4.79 1.28
CA HIS A 279 35.27 4.29 2.45
C HIS A 279 34.69 3.01 3.06
N LEU A 280 33.47 2.55 2.70
CA LEU A 280 32.81 1.46 3.46
C LEU A 280 32.49 0.18 2.67
N GLY A 281 32.33 0.23 1.34
CA GLY A 281 32.35 -0.95 0.45
C GLY A 281 31.44 -2.16 0.79
N ARG A 282 30.54 -2.05 1.77
CA ARG A 282 29.69 -3.14 2.26
C ARG A 282 28.29 -2.61 2.54
N ALA A 283 27.29 -3.37 2.11
CA ALA A 283 25.91 -3.17 2.54
C ALA A 283 25.82 -3.27 4.07
N PHE A 284 24.93 -2.47 4.67
CA PHE A 284 24.67 -2.58 6.09
C PHE A 284 24.08 -3.96 6.41
N THR A 285 24.47 -4.53 7.55
CA THR A 285 23.76 -5.70 8.08
C THR A 285 22.37 -5.27 8.58
N ASP A 286 21.40 -6.18 8.63
CA ASP A 286 20.07 -5.89 9.19
C ASP A 286 20.14 -5.27 10.59
N VAL A 287 21.14 -5.65 11.39
CA VAL A 287 21.40 -5.08 12.72
C VAL A 287 21.91 -3.64 12.64
N GLN A 288 22.72 -3.31 11.64
CA GLN A 288 23.17 -1.95 11.38
C GLN A 288 22.02 -1.08 10.86
N GLU A 289 21.21 -1.59 9.93
CA GLU A 289 19.99 -0.89 9.48
C GLU A 289 19.01 -0.65 10.63
N MET A 290 18.77 -1.65 11.48
CA MET A 290 17.90 -1.52 12.67
C MET A 290 18.43 -0.49 13.68
N LYS A 291 19.76 -0.37 13.83
CA LYS A 291 20.39 0.59 14.76
C LYS A 291 20.52 2.00 14.15
N GLN A 292 20.56 2.12 12.82
CA GLN A 292 20.70 3.38 12.10
C GLN A 292 19.48 4.30 12.24
N ALA A 293 18.31 3.71 12.49
CA ALA A 293 17.06 4.43 12.48
C ALA A 293 16.23 4.24 13.75
N ALA A 294 16.79 3.61 14.79
CA ALA A 294 16.02 2.97 15.83
C ALA A 294 15.02 3.89 16.55
N ALA A 295 15.34 5.16 16.79
CA ALA A 295 14.53 5.96 17.72
C ALA A 295 14.19 7.40 17.28
N GLY A 296 14.39 7.71 15.99
CA GLY A 296 13.87 8.93 15.36
C GLY A 296 14.13 10.21 16.16
N THR A 297 13.15 11.11 16.18
CA THR A 297 13.22 12.37 16.91
C THR A 297 13.13 12.20 18.42
N ASP A 298 12.37 11.20 18.91
CA ASP A 298 12.19 10.95 20.35
C ASP A 298 13.53 10.62 21.04
N PHE A 299 14.41 9.87 20.38
CA PHE A 299 15.78 9.64 20.82
C PHE A 299 16.51 10.94 21.17
N VAL A 300 16.52 11.88 20.22
CA VAL A 300 17.24 13.13 20.38
C VAL A 300 16.55 13.98 21.44
N ARG A 301 15.22 14.07 21.43
CA ARG A 301 14.45 14.84 22.42
C ARG A 301 14.69 14.35 23.83
N LYS A 302 14.57 13.04 24.10
CA LYS A 302 14.87 12.46 25.41
C LYS A 302 16.31 12.67 25.85
N THR A 303 17.22 12.70 24.87
CA THR A 303 18.62 13.02 25.15
C THR A 303 18.79 14.48 25.53
N ILE A 304 18.20 15.42 24.78
CA ILE A 304 18.21 16.85 25.11
C ILE A 304 17.59 17.06 26.49
N GLU A 305 16.39 16.54 26.76
CA GLU A 305 15.72 16.62 28.07
C GLU A 305 16.62 16.11 29.21
N SER A 306 17.31 15.00 28.99
CA SER A 306 18.18 14.39 30.02
C SER A 306 19.46 15.19 30.26
N PHE A 307 19.98 15.86 29.23
CA PHE A 307 21.22 16.62 29.30
C PHE A 307 21.03 18.12 29.42
N LEU A 308 19.81 18.66 29.38
CA LEU A 308 19.57 20.09 29.50
C LEU A 308 19.84 20.56 30.94
N PRO A 309 20.80 21.47 31.17
CA PRO A 309 20.99 22.07 32.50
C PRO A 309 19.75 22.85 32.93
N ALA A 310 19.43 22.84 34.23
CA ALA A 310 18.27 23.56 34.76
C ALA A 310 18.32 25.08 34.51
N THR A 311 19.51 25.64 34.31
CA THR A 311 19.72 27.06 34.00
C THR A 311 19.55 27.38 32.51
N ALA A 312 19.67 26.39 31.63
CA ALA A 312 19.59 26.59 30.19
C ALA A 312 18.13 26.71 29.76
N LYS A 313 17.78 27.85 29.16
CA LYS A 313 16.45 28.12 28.59
C LYS A 313 16.41 27.88 27.09
N SER A 314 17.57 27.90 26.45
CA SER A 314 17.71 27.71 25.01
C SER A 314 18.77 26.66 24.68
N VAL A 315 18.73 26.14 23.47
CA VAL A 315 19.63 25.09 22.98
C VAL A 315 20.20 25.47 21.63
N VAL A 316 21.52 25.34 21.46
CA VAL A 316 22.14 25.26 20.15
C VAL A 316 22.57 23.82 19.93
N LEU A 317 21.85 23.13 19.06
CA LEU A 317 22.11 21.74 18.70
C LEU A 317 23.01 21.72 17.45
N VAL A 318 24.07 20.93 17.48
CA VAL A 318 24.93 20.70 16.32
C VAL A 318 24.89 19.22 15.95
N ASP A 319 24.25 18.88 14.84
CA ASP A 319 24.23 17.54 14.25
C ASP A 319 25.53 17.32 13.46
N VAL A 320 26.44 16.55 14.05
CA VAL A 320 27.76 16.26 13.48
C VAL A 320 27.69 14.92 12.78
N MET A 321 28.04 14.90 11.48
CA MET A 321 27.88 13.73 10.59
C MET A 321 26.42 13.45 10.25
N ALA A 322 25.70 14.48 9.82
CA ALA A 322 24.25 14.53 9.63
C ALA A 322 23.68 13.45 8.69
N TYR A 323 23.47 12.26 9.22
CA TYR A 323 23.18 11.07 8.42
C TYR A 323 21.69 10.92 8.12
N ASP A 324 20.86 11.06 9.14
CA ASP A 324 19.42 10.78 9.10
C ASP A 324 18.55 12.04 9.28
N GLY A 325 19.14 13.15 9.76
CA GLY A 325 18.43 14.39 10.07
C GLY A 325 17.55 14.31 11.30
N ALA A 326 17.66 13.25 12.11
CA ALA A 326 16.87 13.10 13.33
C ALA A 326 17.12 14.24 14.33
N PRO A 327 18.37 14.72 14.54
CA PRO A 327 18.60 15.88 15.39
C PRO A 327 17.97 17.17 14.88
N ALA A 328 18.04 17.41 13.56
CA ALA A 328 17.38 18.54 12.94
C ALA A 328 15.85 18.48 13.11
N LEU A 329 15.23 17.34 12.81
CA LEU A 329 13.79 17.16 13.00
C LEU A 329 13.36 17.30 14.47
N ALA A 330 14.17 16.83 15.42
CA ALA A 330 13.90 17.00 16.84
C ALA A 330 14.00 18.48 17.27
N ALA A 331 14.96 19.23 16.72
CA ALA A 331 15.04 20.66 16.96
C ALA A 331 13.83 21.42 16.38
N LEU A 332 13.34 21.02 15.20
CA LEU A 332 12.14 21.61 14.61
C LEU A 332 10.89 21.34 15.46
N GLU A 333 10.73 20.12 16.00
CA GLU A 333 9.66 19.80 16.94
C GLU A 333 9.73 20.65 18.21
N GLU A 334 10.91 20.70 18.85
CA GLU A 334 11.12 21.49 20.07
C GLU A 334 10.88 22.98 19.83
N HIS A 335 11.28 23.50 18.67
CA HIS A 335 11.00 24.88 18.27
C HIS A 335 9.50 25.12 18.10
N SER A 336 8.78 24.19 17.46
CA SER A 336 7.32 24.27 17.33
C SER A 336 6.59 24.22 18.68
N ASP A 337 7.17 23.50 19.66
CA ASP A 337 6.70 23.44 21.04
C ASP A 337 7.05 24.71 21.85
N GLY A 338 7.64 25.72 21.20
CA GLY A 338 7.98 27.02 21.77
C GLY A 338 9.31 27.07 22.52
N ARG A 339 10.13 26.00 22.45
CA ARG A 339 11.48 26.02 23.03
C ARG A 339 12.42 26.81 22.12
N PRO A 340 13.17 27.79 22.63
CA PRO A 340 14.20 28.46 21.84
C PRO A 340 15.34 27.49 21.50
N ILE A 341 15.34 26.98 20.28
CA ILE A 341 16.37 26.05 19.78
C ILE A 341 16.77 26.42 18.35
N ALA A 342 18.07 26.37 18.09
CA ALA A 342 18.66 26.46 16.76
C ALA A 342 19.47 25.19 16.46
N CYS A 343 19.44 24.71 15.21
CA CYS A 343 20.13 23.50 14.79
C CYS A 343 21.12 23.75 13.65
N GLY A 344 22.39 23.38 13.84
CA GLY A 344 23.42 23.40 12.82
C GLY A 344 23.75 21.98 12.40
N THR A 345 23.68 21.67 11.11
CA THR A 345 23.77 20.30 10.61
C THR A 345 24.94 20.18 9.64
N ILE A 346 25.94 19.36 9.98
CA ILE A 346 27.18 19.21 9.19
C ILE A 346 27.05 18.00 8.26
N ALA A 347 26.88 18.28 6.97
CA ALA A 347 26.88 17.31 5.88
C ALA A 347 28.31 17.16 5.32
N ILE A 348 28.97 16.07 5.68
CA ILE A 348 30.33 15.78 5.20
C ILE A 348 30.28 15.02 3.87
N ASP A 349 31.10 15.46 2.93
CA ASP A 349 31.22 14.90 1.57
C ASP A 349 29.90 14.95 0.76
N ASN A 350 28.95 15.80 1.17
CA ASN A 350 27.70 16.10 0.48
C ASN A 350 27.38 17.60 0.65
N SER A 351 26.64 18.21 -0.28
CA SER A 351 26.11 19.57 -0.12
C SER A 351 25.08 19.68 1.00
N GLY A 352 24.49 18.56 1.41
CA GLY A 352 23.40 18.52 2.39
C GLY A 352 22.03 18.88 1.80
N GLN A 353 21.94 19.17 0.49
CA GLN A 353 20.66 19.51 -0.15
C GLN A 353 19.65 18.36 -0.10
N GLU A 354 20.11 17.10 -0.26
CA GLU A 354 19.24 15.93 -0.13
C GLU A 354 18.67 15.81 1.28
N LEU A 355 19.50 16.07 2.28
CA LEU A 355 19.10 16.08 3.68
C LEU A 355 18.10 17.21 3.96
N LEU A 356 18.35 18.41 3.42
CA LEU A 356 17.43 19.56 3.52
C LEU A 356 16.07 19.23 2.93
N ASN A 357 16.05 18.71 1.70
CA ASN A 357 14.82 18.32 1.01
C ASN A 357 14.07 17.25 1.80
N ARG A 358 14.77 16.30 2.41
CA ARG A 358 14.17 15.27 3.26
C ARG A 358 13.54 15.87 4.51
N ILE A 359 14.28 16.69 5.24
CA ILE A 359 13.79 17.38 6.44
C ILE A 359 12.56 18.23 6.08
N ALA A 360 12.59 18.94 4.95
CA ALA A 360 11.49 19.75 4.47
C ALA A 360 10.24 18.93 4.14
N ASN A 361 10.39 17.82 3.40
CA ASN A 361 9.30 16.89 3.10
C ASN A 361 8.71 16.27 4.37
N THR A 362 9.54 15.81 5.30
CA THR A 362 9.07 15.24 6.58
C THR A 362 8.36 16.30 7.42
N THR A 363 8.88 17.53 7.47
CA THR A 363 8.25 18.66 8.16
C THR A 363 6.88 18.97 7.54
N TYR A 364 6.80 19.07 6.21
CA TYR A 364 5.56 19.30 5.48
C TYR A 364 4.50 18.23 5.79
N GLU A 365 4.87 16.94 5.71
CA GLU A 365 3.94 15.83 5.97
C GLU A 365 3.48 15.78 7.43
N ARG A 366 4.36 16.11 8.38
CA ARG A 366 4.00 16.24 9.81
C ARG A 366 3.10 17.43 10.09
N CYS A 367 3.26 18.53 9.37
CA CYS A 367 2.31 19.64 9.47
C CYS A 367 0.95 19.26 8.89
N ARG A 368 0.96 18.59 7.73
CA ARG A 368 -0.23 18.14 7.04
C ARG A 368 -1.05 17.11 7.83
N ASN A 369 -0.38 16.21 8.56
CA ASN A 369 -1.04 15.21 9.40
C ASN A 369 -1.38 15.72 10.81
N GLY A 370 -0.97 16.95 11.16
CA GLY A 370 -1.21 17.58 12.45
C GLY A 370 -0.29 17.14 13.58
N SER A 371 0.78 16.38 13.31
CA SER A 371 1.77 16.00 14.34
C SER A 371 2.80 17.09 14.63
N LEU A 372 2.93 18.08 13.75
CA LEU A 372 3.73 19.29 13.94
C LEU A 372 2.84 20.51 13.65
N THR A 373 2.88 21.54 14.48
CA THR A 373 2.08 22.75 14.25
C THR A 373 3.01 23.92 13.94
N LEU A 374 2.90 24.48 12.72
CA LEU A 374 3.62 25.69 12.35
C LEU A 374 2.65 26.88 12.25
N PRO A 375 3.04 28.08 12.73
CA PRO A 375 2.28 29.29 12.51
C PRO A 375 2.00 29.50 11.01
N ALA A 376 0.75 29.81 10.67
CA ALA A 376 0.29 30.04 9.30
C ALA A 376 0.33 28.82 8.33
N PHE A 377 0.64 27.60 8.80
CA PHE A 377 0.49 26.42 7.97
C PHE A 377 -0.99 26.19 7.64
N PRO A 378 -1.35 26.03 6.35
CA PRO A 378 -2.76 25.99 5.96
C PRO A 378 -3.42 24.67 6.35
N ASN A 379 -4.70 24.73 6.71
CA ASN A 379 -5.51 23.55 6.98
C ASN A 379 -6.03 22.93 5.67
N PHE A 380 -5.59 21.70 5.37
CA PHE A 380 -6.01 20.96 4.17
C PHE A 380 -7.35 20.24 4.31
N GLU A 381 -7.87 20.08 5.54
CA GLU A 381 -9.08 19.29 5.81
C GLU A 381 -10.33 19.80 5.07
N PRO A 382 -10.61 21.13 5.00
CA PRO A 382 -11.75 21.64 4.23
C PRO A 382 -11.69 21.27 2.74
N HIS A 383 -10.50 21.27 2.15
CA HIS A 383 -10.31 20.89 0.75
C HIS A 383 -10.46 19.38 0.52
N ILE A 384 -10.07 18.55 1.50
CA ILE A 384 -10.26 17.10 1.44
C ILE A 384 -11.74 16.75 1.57
N GLN A 385 -12.47 17.42 2.48
CA GLN A 385 -13.91 17.21 2.67
C GLN A 385 -14.71 17.65 1.44
N ALA A 386 -14.36 18.78 0.83
CA ALA A 386 -14.98 19.23 -0.42
C ALA A 386 -14.90 18.15 -1.51
N LEU A 387 -13.74 17.50 -1.70
CA LEU A 387 -13.59 16.42 -2.68
C LEU A 387 -14.44 15.18 -2.37
N LYS A 388 -14.56 14.82 -1.08
CA LYS A 388 -15.32 13.63 -0.67
C LYS A 388 -16.82 13.81 -0.88
N ASN A 389 -17.33 15.04 -0.72
CA ASN A 389 -18.76 15.33 -0.77
C ASN A 389 -19.32 15.41 -2.21
N HIS A 390 -18.49 15.36 -3.25
CA HIS A 390 -18.91 15.52 -4.65
C HIS A 390 -19.05 14.21 -5.44
N ALA A 391 -19.35 13.07 -4.80
CA ALA A 391 -19.68 11.82 -5.50
C ALA A 391 -21.21 11.68 -5.67
N PRO A 392 -21.79 12.02 -6.83
CA PRO A 392 -23.20 11.72 -7.09
C PRO A 392 -23.39 10.23 -7.33
N VAL A 393 -24.27 9.59 -6.55
CA VAL A 393 -24.83 8.27 -6.88
C VAL A 393 -26.16 8.53 -7.57
N ALA A 394 -26.29 8.15 -8.85
CA ALA A 394 -27.56 8.21 -9.55
C ALA A 394 -28.47 7.06 -9.08
N GLU A 395 -29.69 7.36 -8.68
CA GLU A 395 -30.70 6.35 -8.33
C GLU A 395 -31.29 5.72 -9.60
N ASN A 396 -31.50 4.40 -9.60
CA ASN A 396 -32.19 3.68 -10.68
C ASN A 396 -33.70 3.98 -10.64
N LYS A 397 -34.32 4.21 -11.80
CA LYS A 397 -35.77 4.43 -11.94
C LYS A 397 -36.46 3.20 -12.50
N THR A 398 -37.66 2.89 -12.01
CA THR A 398 -38.51 1.81 -12.54
C THR A 398 -39.71 2.40 -13.27
N TYR A 399 -40.03 1.85 -14.43
CA TYR A 399 -41.17 2.22 -15.27
C TYR A 399 -42.23 1.11 -15.25
N LYS A 400 -43.23 1.14 -16.15
CA LYS A 400 -44.36 0.21 -16.08
C LYS A 400 -43.97 -1.23 -16.44
N VAL A 401 -43.18 -1.40 -17.49
CA VAL A 401 -42.75 -2.71 -18.01
C VAL A 401 -41.24 -2.82 -18.15
N THR A 402 -40.51 -1.76 -17.80
CA THR A 402 -39.05 -1.68 -17.87
C THR A 402 -38.45 -1.04 -16.61
N SER A 403 -37.14 -1.15 -16.41
CA SER A 403 -36.39 -0.44 -15.38
C SER A 403 -35.08 0.10 -15.95
N GLN A 404 -34.72 1.33 -15.56
CA GLN A 404 -33.42 1.90 -15.86
C GLN A 404 -32.34 1.25 -15.01
N VAL A 405 -31.30 0.74 -15.66
CA VAL A 405 -30.08 0.24 -15.02
C VAL A 405 -28.92 0.97 -15.69
N HIS A 406 -28.35 1.94 -14.97
CA HIS A 406 -27.35 2.86 -15.53
C HIS A 406 -27.87 3.64 -16.75
N ASP A 407 -27.28 3.41 -17.92
CA ASP A 407 -27.58 4.05 -19.20
C ASP A 407 -28.47 3.20 -20.12
N ARG A 408 -29.01 2.09 -19.61
CA ARG A 408 -29.87 1.15 -20.34
C ARG A 408 -31.27 1.08 -19.76
N LEU A 409 -32.23 0.76 -20.62
CA LEU A 409 -33.62 0.48 -20.24
C LEU A 409 -33.85 -1.02 -20.40
N VAL A 410 -34.11 -1.72 -19.30
CA VAL A 410 -34.19 -3.19 -19.28
C VAL A 410 -35.64 -3.63 -19.10
N ILE A 411 -36.11 -4.59 -19.89
CA ILE A 411 -37.47 -5.14 -19.77
C ILE A 411 -37.60 -6.00 -18.51
N LEU A 412 -38.71 -5.86 -17.78
CA LEU A 412 -39.04 -6.71 -16.64
C LEU A 412 -39.44 -8.12 -17.14
N GLU A 413 -38.64 -9.13 -16.80
CA GLU A 413 -38.81 -10.51 -17.27
C GLU A 413 -40.18 -11.09 -16.88
N ALA A 414 -40.68 -10.72 -15.69
CA ALA A 414 -41.98 -11.15 -15.17
C ALA A 414 -43.14 -10.73 -16.08
N LEU A 415 -43.02 -9.60 -16.79
CA LEU A 415 -44.07 -9.08 -17.66
C LEU A 415 -43.90 -9.57 -19.11
N ALA A 416 -42.67 -9.76 -19.58
CA ALA A 416 -42.37 -10.26 -20.91
C ALA A 416 -42.65 -11.77 -21.08
N SER A 417 -42.34 -12.57 -20.07
CA SER A 417 -42.49 -14.03 -20.07
C SER A 417 -43.92 -14.49 -20.38
N LYS A 418 -44.93 -13.73 -19.93
CA LYS A 418 -46.35 -14.00 -20.22
C LYS A 418 -46.65 -14.01 -21.72
N TRP A 419 -46.04 -13.13 -22.49
CA TRP A 419 -46.32 -12.97 -23.93
C TRP A 419 -45.47 -13.89 -24.80
N LEU A 420 -44.27 -14.24 -24.30
CA LEU A 420 -43.37 -15.21 -24.94
C LEU A 420 -43.91 -16.65 -24.86
N GLY A 421 -44.70 -16.97 -23.83
CA GLY A 421 -45.32 -18.29 -23.66
C GLY A 421 -46.63 -18.50 -24.44
N GLU A 422 -47.21 -17.44 -24.99
CA GLU A 422 -48.53 -17.48 -25.64
C GLU A 422 -48.38 -17.58 -27.17
N GLU A 423 -48.89 -18.67 -27.77
CA GLU A 423 -48.69 -19.00 -29.20
C GLU A 423 -49.19 -17.88 -30.14
N SER A 424 -50.29 -17.22 -29.76
CA SER A 424 -50.90 -16.16 -30.55
C SER A 424 -50.14 -14.81 -30.54
N THR A 425 -49.16 -14.64 -29.65
CA THR A 425 -48.40 -13.38 -29.48
C THR A 425 -46.89 -13.54 -29.44
N SER A 426 -46.36 -14.76 -29.30
CA SER A 426 -44.93 -15.05 -29.12
C SER A 426 -44.04 -14.37 -30.16
N ASP A 427 -44.37 -14.50 -31.45
CA ASP A 427 -43.52 -14.00 -32.53
C ASP A 427 -43.47 -12.47 -32.56
N GLU A 428 -44.61 -11.81 -32.30
CA GLU A 428 -44.68 -10.36 -32.18
C GLU A 428 -43.99 -9.85 -30.91
N ALA A 429 -44.09 -10.58 -29.78
CA ALA A 429 -43.43 -10.26 -28.53
C ALA A 429 -41.90 -10.33 -28.68
N LYS A 430 -41.38 -11.38 -29.32
CA LYS A 430 -39.94 -11.53 -29.63
C LYS A 430 -39.46 -10.39 -30.51
N ALA A 431 -40.17 -10.10 -31.59
CA ALA A 431 -39.81 -9.01 -32.49
C ALA A 431 -39.74 -7.65 -31.78
N MET A 432 -40.66 -7.37 -30.84
CA MET A 432 -40.63 -6.14 -30.05
C MET A 432 -39.51 -6.11 -29.00
N ILE A 433 -39.23 -7.23 -28.33
CA ILE A 433 -38.12 -7.34 -27.37
C ILE A 433 -36.77 -7.17 -28.09
N ASP A 434 -36.61 -7.81 -29.25
CA ASP A 434 -35.39 -7.69 -30.06
C ASP A 434 -35.20 -6.27 -30.58
N ALA A 435 -36.27 -5.61 -31.05
CA ALA A 435 -36.23 -4.21 -31.46
C ALA A 435 -35.85 -3.29 -30.29
N HIS A 436 -36.44 -3.50 -29.10
CA HIS A 436 -36.11 -2.76 -27.90
C HIS A 436 -34.66 -2.98 -27.45
N ASN A 437 -34.21 -4.22 -27.34
CA ASN A 437 -32.85 -4.56 -26.90
C ASN A 437 -31.80 -3.98 -27.87
N LYS A 438 -32.07 -4.02 -29.17
CA LYS A 438 -31.18 -3.43 -30.17
C LYS A 438 -30.94 -1.93 -29.93
N GLU A 439 -31.94 -1.19 -29.47
CA GLU A 439 -31.85 0.26 -29.29
C GLU A 439 -31.50 0.68 -27.85
N TYR A 440 -32.05 0.00 -26.84
CA TYR A 440 -32.03 0.46 -25.45
C TYR A 440 -31.28 -0.47 -24.49
N ASN A 441 -31.04 -1.73 -24.86
CA ASN A 441 -30.40 -2.73 -24.02
C ASN A 441 -29.60 -3.77 -24.84
N PRO A 442 -28.42 -3.39 -25.35
CA PRO A 442 -27.68 -4.19 -26.33
C PRO A 442 -27.23 -5.57 -25.84
N THR A 443 -27.19 -5.77 -24.51
CA THR A 443 -26.82 -7.05 -23.90
C THR A 443 -27.97 -8.06 -23.92
N GLY A 444 -29.22 -7.60 -24.11
CA GLY A 444 -30.40 -8.44 -24.10
C GLY A 444 -30.82 -8.97 -22.72
N ASP A 445 -30.21 -8.47 -21.65
CA ASP A 445 -30.56 -8.89 -20.28
C ASP A 445 -32.01 -8.51 -19.98
N MET A 446 -32.77 -9.34 -19.27
CA MET A 446 -34.06 -8.94 -18.69
C MET A 446 -33.92 -8.87 -17.17
N LEU A 447 -34.65 -7.95 -16.54
CA LEU A 447 -34.61 -7.80 -15.10
C LEU A 447 -35.59 -8.82 -14.50
N SER A 448 -35.06 -9.89 -13.92
CA SER A 448 -35.87 -10.76 -13.07
C SER A 448 -36.25 -9.97 -11.81
N GLU A 449 -37.55 -9.77 -11.59
CA GLU A 449 -38.04 -9.44 -10.25
C GLU A 449 -37.83 -10.70 -9.38
N SER A 450 -36.60 -10.95 -8.94
CA SER A 450 -36.44 -11.75 -7.75
C SER A 450 -37.13 -10.96 -6.64
N ARG A 451 -38.27 -11.49 -6.16
CA ARG A 451 -39.01 -10.92 -5.02
C ARG A 451 -37.99 -10.48 -3.97
N ALA A 452 -38.00 -9.19 -3.66
CA ALA A 452 -37.10 -8.58 -2.68
C ALA A 452 -37.23 -9.21 -1.27
N ASP A 453 -38.20 -10.10 -1.05
CA ASP A 453 -38.41 -10.83 0.21
C ASP A 453 -37.76 -12.22 0.31
N ASP A 454 -37.23 -12.81 -0.78
CA ASP A 454 -36.67 -14.19 -0.73
C ASP A 454 -35.22 -14.32 -1.24
N CYS A 455 -34.51 -13.21 -1.46
CA CYS A 455 -33.06 -13.25 -1.68
C CYS A 455 -32.29 -13.20 -0.36
N GLU A 456 -32.38 -14.28 0.43
CA GLU A 456 -31.13 -14.83 0.97
C GLU A 456 -30.30 -15.21 -0.26
N VAL A 457 -29.46 -14.28 -0.71
CA VAL A 457 -28.38 -14.60 -1.63
C VAL A 457 -27.54 -15.65 -0.90
N GLN A 458 -27.79 -16.93 -1.19
CA GLN A 458 -26.75 -17.94 -1.05
C GLN A 458 -25.66 -17.48 -2.01
N GLU A 459 -24.69 -16.75 -1.46
CA GLU A 459 -23.37 -16.68 -2.04
C GLU A 459 -23.02 -18.10 -2.50
N PRO A 460 -22.55 -18.30 -3.75
CA PRO A 460 -21.98 -19.58 -4.12
C PRO A 460 -20.98 -19.92 -3.01
N PRO A 461 -21.09 -21.08 -2.34
CA PRO A 461 -20.33 -21.33 -1.12
C PRO A 461 -18.87 -21.05 -1.45
N ALA A 462 -18.33 -19.99 -0.83
CA ALA A 462 -16.92 -19.67 -0.94
C ALA A 462 -16.18 -20.98 -0.72
N LYS A 463 -15.38 -21.39 -1.72
CA LYS A 463 -14.53 -22.57 -1.62
C LYS A 463 -13.70 -22.39 -0.35
N LYS A 464 -14.13 -23.03 0.73
CA LYS A 464 -13.36 -23.07 1.96
C LYS A 464 -12.14 -23.90 1.65
N ILE A 465 -10.99 -23.25 1.52
CA ILE A 465 -9.70 -23.94 1.68
C ILE A 465 -9.73 -24.51 3.10
N LYS A 466 -9.84 -25.83 3.19
CA LYS A 466 -9.71 -26.57 4.43
C LYS A 466 -8.21 -26.79 4.63
N VAL A 467 -7.62 -26.08 5.58
CA VAL A 467 -6.31 -26.46 6.11
C VAL A 467 -6.55 -27.63 7.04
N GLU A 468 -6.27 -28.85 6.58
CA GLU A 468 -6.14 -30.01 7.47
C GLU A 468 -4.73 -30.02 8.06
N LYS A 469 -4.65 -30.22 9.37
CA LYS A 469 -3.37 -30.50 10.02
C LYS A 469 -2.99 -31.93 9.63
N TYR A 470 -1.86 -32.08 8.95
CA TYR A 470 -1.28 -33.39 8.65
C TYR A 470 -0.59 -33.91 9.90
N ASP A 471 -1.22 -34.87 10.56
CA ASP A 471 -0.64 -35.58 11.70
C ASP A 471 0.22 -36.74 11.18
N GLY A 472 1.33 -36.38 10.52
CA GLY A 472 2.62 -37.06 10.65
C GLY A 472 2.80 -38.53 10.28
N GLU A 473 1.96 -39.18 9.46
CA GLU A 473 2.29 -40.54 8.98
C GLU A 473 2.12 -40.73 7.46
N ASP A 474 3.28 -40.92 6.82
CA ASP A 474 3.57 -41.47 5.50
C ASP A 474 3.07 -40.70 4.26
N LEU A 475 3.99 -39.92 3.66
CA LEU A 475 3.80 -39.09 2.47
C LEU A 475 3.95 -39.86 1.14
N SER A 476 4.30 -41.16 1.17
CA SER A 476 4.47 -41.99 -0.04
C SER A 476 3.17 -42.24 -0.83
N LYS A 477 2.03 -41.77 -0.32
CA LYS A 477 0.69 -41.95 -0.89
C LYS A 477 0.13 -40.72 -1.61
N LEU A 478 0.87 -39.62 -1.69
CA LEU A 478 0.47 -38.45 -2.50
C LEU A 478 0.86 -38.69 -3.98
N PRO A 479 -0.04 -38.43 -4.95
CA PRO A 479 0.33 -38.45 -6.35
C PRO A 479 1.35 -37.36 -6.64
N LYS A 480 2.46 -37.72 -7.31
CA LYS A 480 3.55 -36.81 -7.70
C LYS A 480 2.99 -35.63 -8.49
N GLN A 481 3.09 -34.42 -7.94
CA GLN A 481 2.74 -33.18 -8.61
C GLN A 481 4.02 -32.45 -9.05
N ASN A 482 4.06 -32.02 -10.31
CA ASN A 482 5.15 -31.22 -10.86
C ASN A 482 4.81 -29.74 -10.66
N LEU A 483 5.64 -29.01 -9.89
CA LEU A 483 5.49 -27.58 -9.68
C LEU A 483 6.75 -26.87 -10.21
N LEU A 484 6.60 -25.97 -11.19
CA LEU A 484 7.66 -25.07 -11.64
C LEU A 484 7.18 -23.63 -11.48
N SER A 485 7.81 -22.87 -10.60
CA SER A 485 7.68 -21.42 -10.47
C SER A 485 9.05 -20.82 -10.74
N ILE A 486 9.14 -19.82 -11.64
CA ILE A 486 10.37 -19.11 -11.98
C ILE A 486 10.18 -17.62 -11.70
N ASN A 487 10.95 -17.08 -10.73
CA ASN A 487 11.11 -15.66 -10.44
C ASN A 487 12.61 -15.33 -10.40
N ASN A 488 12.93 -14.07 -10.71
CA ASN A 488 14.24 -13.57 -11.12
C ASN A 488 15.40 -14.00 -10.19
N THR A 489 16.50 -14.39 -10.83
CA THR A 489 17.62 -15.22 -10.35
C THR A 489 17.25 -16.66 -10.03
N CYS A 490 17.66 -17.57 -10.92
CA CYS A 490 17.62 -19.02 -10.69
C CYS A 490 19.04 -19.53 -10.49
N ASP A 491 19.19 -20.55 -9.66
CA ASP A 491 20.39 -21.40 -9.69
C ASP A 491 20.03 -22.71 -10.39
N LEU A 492 20.97 -23.21 -11.18
CA LEU A 492 20.85 -24.49 -11.89
C LEU A 492 21.60 -25.55 -11.09
N VAL A 493 20.90 -26.60 -10.68
CA VAL A 493 21.50 -27.72 -9.94
C VAL A 493 21.58 -28.91 -10.88
N VAL A 494 22.79 -29.41 -11.11
CA VAL A 494 23.02 -30.68 -11.79
C VAL A 494 23.55 -31.65 -10.75
N GLY A 495 22.74 -32.63 -10.37
CA GLY A 495 23.13 -33.72 -9.48
C GLY A 495 23.18 -35.02 -10.27
N GLY A 496 24.29 -35.73 -10.17
CA GLY A 496 24.45 -37.07 -10.75
C GLY A 496 24.46 -38.13 -9.66
N GLU A 497 23.51 -39.05 -9.69
CA GLU A 497 23.68 -40.39 -9.12
C GLU A 497 23.58 -41.42 -10.26
N GLU A 498 24.17 -42.61 -10.04
CA GLU A 498 24.22 -43.71 -11.02
C GLU A 498 22.81 -44.06 -11.55
N GLY A 499 22.43 -43.46 -12.67
CA GLY A 499 21.13 -43.67 -13.31
C GLY A 499 20.56 -42.51 -14.13
N GLY A 500 21.08 -41.29 -13.99
CA GLY A 500 20.74 -40.17 -14.88
C GLY A 500 20.93 -38.79 -14.24
N ASP A 501 21.34 -37.81 -15.04
CA ASP A 501 21.50 -36.42 -14.61
C ASP A 501 20.12 -35.78 -14.39
N PHE A 502 19.88 -35.25 -13.19
CA PHE A 502 18.69 -34.46 -12.89
C PHE A 502 19.01 -32.97 -12.88
N LEU A 503 18.11 -32.18 -13.47
CA LEU A 503 18.19 -30.73 -13.54
C LEU A 503 17.15 -30.12 -12.59
N TYR A 504 17.59 -29.41 -11.55
CA TYR A 504 16.68 -28.63 -10.70
C TYR A 504 16.83 -27.14 -10.99
N ILE A 505 15.70 -26.46 -11.23
CA ILE A 505 15.60 -25.02 -11.36
C ILE A 505 14.85 -24.48 -10.13
N VAL A 506 15.55 -23.73 -9.29
CA VAL A 506 14.96 -23.13 -8.08
C VAL A 506 14.81 -21.63 -8.27
N SER A 507 13.57 -21.14 -8.17
CA SER A 507 13.24 -19.73 -8.21
C SER A 507 13.57 -19.02 -6.91
N ARG A 508 14.24 -17.86 -7.01
CA ARG A 508 14.41 -16.96 -5.87
C ARG A 508 13.32 -15.88 -5.87
N GLY A 509 12.79 -15.57 -4.69
CA GLY A 509 12.34 -14.21 -4.41
C GLY A 509 13.58 -13.32 -4.25
N THR A 510 13.53 -12.08 -4.75
CA THR A 510 14.65 -11.15 -4.62
C THR A 510 15.06 -10.97 -3.14
N ASN A 511 16.34 -11.23 -2.83
CA ASN A 511 17.06 -10.94 -1.56
C ASN A 511 17.24 -12.03 -0.49
N GLN A 512 17.56 -13.28 -0.83
CA GLN A 512 18.07 -14.24 0.18
C GLN A 512 19.45 -14.79 -0.18
N PHE A 513 20.42 -14.61 0.73
CA PHE A 513 21.57 -15.50 0.86
C PHE A 513 21.20 -16.58 1.88
N PHE A 514 21.59 -17.83 1.60
CA PHE A 514 21.26 -19.05 2.35
C PHE A 514 21.28 -18.91 3.88
N ASP A 515 20.14 -19.10 4.54
CA ASP A 515 20.09 -19.83 5.82
C ASP A 515 19.72 -21.28 5.47
N LYS A 516 20.60 -22.24 5.75
CA LYS A 516 20.38 -23.68 5.47
C LYS A 516 19.10 -24.24 6.12
N ARG A 517 18.50 -23.49 7.05
CA ARG A 517 17.31 -23.88 7.82
C ARG A 517 15.98 -23.55 7.15
N GLU A 518 15.98 -22.80 6.05
CA GLU A 518 14.75 -22.38 5.36
C GLU A 518 14.52 -23.07 4.01
N LEU A 519 15.39 -24.02 3.61
CA LEU A 519 15.20 -24.79 2.39
C LEU A 519 14.15 -25.91 2.59
N PRO A 520 13.32 -26.20 1.58
CA PRO A 520 12.66 -27.50 1.49
C PRO A 520 13.70 -28.62 1.62
N PRO A 521 13.39 -29.73 2.32
CA PRO A 521 14.36 -30.79 2.58
C PRO A 521 15.07 -31.30 1.32
N GLU A 522 14.37 -31.33 0.18
CA GLU A 522 14.91 -31.82 -1.10
C GLU A 522 16.05 -30.93 -1.64
N CYS A 523 16.06 -29.63 -1.33
CA CYS A 523 17.11 -28.69 -1.77
C CYS A 523 18.30 -28.64 -0.81
N ALA A 524 18.10 -29.00 0.45
CA ALA A 524 19.16 -29.01 1.46
C ALA A 524 20.19 -30.11 1.19
N ASP A 525 19.76 -31.26 0.70
CA ASP A 525 20.63 -32.39 0.36
C ASP A 525 21.46 -32.09 -0.89
N ALA A 526 20.86 -31.55 -1.95
CA ALA A 526 21.56 -31.22 -3.19
C ALA A 526 22.61 -30.10 -3.01
N THR A 527 22.34 -29.10 -2.17
CA THR A 527 23.29 -28.00 -1.87
C THR A 527 24.35 -28.35 -0.84
N SER A 528 24.32 -29.57 -0.29
CA SER A 528 25.31 -30.09 0.63
C SER A 528 26.48 -30.82 -0.05
N ASP A 529 26.39 -31.04 -1.37
CA ASP A 529 27.45 -31.66 -2.17
C ASP A 529 28.74 -30.83 -2.11
N PRO A 530 29.84 -31.37 -1.54
CA PRO A 530 31.11 -30.66 -1.42
C PRO A 530 31.79 -30.39 -2.77
N ASP A 531 31.42 -31.11 -3.83
CA ASP A 531 31.99 -30.96 -5.18
C ASP A 531 31.11 -30.11 -6.13
N GLY A 532 29.92 -29.70 -5.68
CA GLY A 532 29.00 -28.86 -6.43
C GLY A 532 29.58 -27.48 -6.75
N ARG A 533 29.45 -27.04 -8.02
CA ARG A 533 29.80 -25.68 -8.46
C ARG A 533 28.55 -24.87 -8.71
N TRP A 534 28.47 -23.71 -8.08
CA TRP A 534 27.27 -22.87 -8.04
C TRP A 534 27.50 -21.55 -8.77
N PHE A 535 26.59 -21.20 -9.68
CA PHE A 535 26.63 -19.92 -10.39
C PHE A 535 25.22 -19.32 -10.43
N SER A 536 25.12 -18.03 -10.17
CA SER A 536 23.86 -17.29 -10.27
C SER A 536 23.77 -16.62 -11.63
N PHE A 537 22.62 -16.72 -12.29
CA PHE A 537 22.35 -16.01 -13.54
C PHE A 537 20.94 -15.42 -13.54
N SER A 538 20.75 -14.40 -14.38
CA SER A 538 19.46 -13.73 -14.58
C SER A 538 18.81 -14.26 -15.83
N VAL A 539 17.55 -14.68 -15.74
CA VAL A 539 16.71 -15.04 -16.88
C VAL A 539 15.82 -13.85 -17.20
N THR A 540 15.77 -13.48 -18.48
CA THR A 540 14.86 -12.48 -19.06
C THR A 540 13.91 -13.16 -20.04
N ASP A 541 12.89 -12.45 -20.49
CA ASP A 541 11.98 -12.88 -21.58
C ASP A 541 12.72 -13.28 -22.87
N GLN A 542 13.88 -12.66 -23.12
CA GLN A 542 14.75 -12.92 -24.26
C GLN A 542 15.78 -14.04 -24.01
N THR A 543 15.79 -14.67 -22.84
CA THR A 543 16.71 -15.78 -22.58
C THR A 543 16.29 -17.00 -23.39
N PHE A 544 17.25 -17.57 -24.12
CA PHE A 544 17.03 -18.79 -24.88
C PHE A 544 17.01 -20.00 -23.96
N VAL A 545 15.97 -20.79 -24.10
CA VAL A 545 15.69 -22.03 -23.36
C VAL A 545 15.34 -23.13 -24.36
N ILE A 546 15.63 -24.38 -24.00
CA ILE A 546 15.22 -25.57 -24.77
C ILE A 546 14.29 -26.36 -23.85
N MET A 547 13.07 -26.61 -24.31
CA MET A 547 12.14 -27.50 -23.63
C MET A 547 12.24 -28.90 -24.26
N GLU A 548 12.65 -29.88 -23.46
CA GLU A 548 12.87 -31.25 -23.96
C GLU A 548 11.58 -32.08 -23.95
N SER A 549 11.26 -32.72 -25.06
CA SER A 549 10.05 -33.56 -25.23
C SER A 549 10.05 -34.80 -24.35
N LYS A 550 11.24 -35.26 -23.93
CA LYS A 550 11.45 -36.50 -23.17
C LYS A 550 10.67 -36.55 -21.86
N GLN A 551 10.39 -35.40 -21.24
CA GLN A 551 9.66 -35.29 -19.97
C GLN A 551 8.32 -34.55 -20.07
N CYS A 552 7.93 -34.10 -21.27
CA CYS A 552 6.67 -33.38 -21.45
C CYS A 552 5.48 -34.34 -21.65
N PRO A 553 4.29 -34.02 -21.09
CA PRO A 553 3.05 -34.73 -21.38
C PRO A 553 2.76 -34.82 -22.87
N GLU A 554 2.09 -35.90 -23.31
CA GLU A 554 1.92 -36.22 -24.73
C GLU A 554 1.18 -35.13 -25.52
N HIS A 555 0.27 -34.39 -24.88
CA HIS A 555 -0.47 -33.27 -25.48
C HIS A 555 0.36 -31.99 -25.62
N VAL A 556 1.46 -31.85 -24.88
CA VAL A 556 2.37 -30.68 -24.94
C VAL A 556 3.49 -30.90 -25.95
N ARG A 557 3.78 -32.16 -26.33
CA ARG A 557 4.83 -32.49 -27.32
C ARG A 557 4.60 -31.88 -28.71
N GLY A 558 3.40 -31.36 -28.98
CA GLY A 558 3.03 -30.71 -30.23
C GLY A 558 3.40 -29.23 -30.35
N ILE A 559 3.94 -28.59 -29.29
CA ILE A 559 4.32 -27.17 -29.35
C ILE A 559 5.45 -26.93 -30.37
N GLU A 560 5.39 -25.80 -31.08
CA GLU A 560 6.30 -25.50 -32.19
C GLU A 560 7.78 -25.44 -31.75
N ASN A 561 8.02 -24.95 -30.54
CA ASN A 561 9.35 -24.76 -29.97
C ASN A 561 9.85 -25.94 -29.13
N MET A 562 9.19 -27.12 -29.21
CA MET A 562 9.66 -28.33 -28.54
C MET A 562 10.99 -28.81 -29.14
N ASP A 563 11.94 -29.22 -28.30
CA ASP A 563 13.29 -29.67 -28.68
C ASP A 563 14.11 -28.65 -29.50
N LYS A 564 13.72 -27.36 -29.48
CA LYS A 564 14.42 -26.27 -30.17
C LYS A 564 14.82 -25.17 -29.18
N PRO A 565 15.97 -24.49 -29.39
CA PRO A 565 16.29 -23.27 -28.67
C PRO A 565 15.32 -22.16 -29.07
N ALA A 566 14.51 -21.70 -28.12
CA ALA A 566 13.57 -20.60 -28.31
C ALA A 566 13.65 -19.64 -27.12
N THR A 567 13.19 -18.39 -27.30
CA THR A 567 13.14 -17.46 -26.18
C THR A 567 12.09 -17.91 -25.18
N LEU A 568 12.28 -17.59 -23.89
CA LEU A 568 11.33 -17.94 -22.84
C LEU A 568 9.91 -17.45 -23.17
N VAL A 569 9.78 -16.23 -23.73
CA VAL A 569 8.49 -15.69 -24.18
C VAL A 569 7.84 -16.52 -25.31
N SER A 570 8.64 -17.10 -26.21
CA SER A 570 8.14 -17.93 -27.31
C SER A 570 7.58 -19.26 -26.78
N ILE A 571 8.30 -19.93 -25.88
CA ILE A 571 7.84 -21.17 -25.26
C ILE A 571 6.57 -20.93 -24.44
N MET A 572 6.50 -19.80 -23.72
CA MET A 572 5.31 -19.43 -22.96
C MET A 572 4.09 -19.17 -23.84
N SER A 573 4.28 -18.55 -25.01
CA SER A 573 3.21 -18.35 -25.99
C SER A 573 2.67 -19.67 -26.50
N ASP A 574 3.56 -20.61 -26.86
CA ASP A 574 3.14 -21.92 -27.36
C ASP A 574 2.31 -22.69 -26.32
N LEU A 575 2.69 -22.61 -25.04
CA LEU A 575 1.98 -23.25 -23.93
C LEU A 575 0.62 -22.58 -23.64
N GLU A 576 0.51 -21.26 -23.82
CA GLU A 576 -0.75 -20.54 -23.73
C GLU A 576 -1.71 -20.94 -24.86
N ASP A 577 -1.20 -21.04 -26.08
CA ASP A 577 -1.97 -21.48 -27.25
C ASP A 577 -2.46 -22.93 -27.11
N HIS A 578 -1.73 -23.77 -26.38
CA HIS A 578 -2.13 -25.14 -26.03
C HIS A 578 -3.05 -25.22 -24.80
N GLY A 579 -3.36 -24.10 -24.15
CA GLY A 579 -4.25 -24.02 -23.00
C GLY A 579 -3.65 -24.56 -21.69
N GLU A 580 -2.35 -24.84 -21.67
CA GLU A 580 -1.63 -25.36 -20.50
C GLU A 580 -1.28 -24.25 -19.50
N VAL A 581 -1.12 -23.02 -20.00
CA VAL A 581 -0.78 -21.86 -19.18
C VAL A 581 -1.81 -20.77 -19.45
N LYS A 582 -2.37 -20.18 -18.39
CA LYS A 582 -3.13 -18.94 -18.49
C LYS A 582 -2.23 -17.78 -18.03
N LEU A 583 -1.82 -16.93 -18.95
CA LEU A 583 -0.97 -15.78 -18.66
C LEU A 583 -1.81 -14.63 -18.07
N GLU A 584 -2.02 -14.66 -16.75
CA GLU A 584 -2.62 -13.53 -16.04
C GLU A 584 -1.55 -12.55 -15.55
N VAL A 585 -1.39 -11.44 -16.26
CA VAL A 585 -0.41 -10.41 -15.91
C VAL A 585 -1.02 -9.42 -14.94
N SER A 586 -0.82 -9.64 -13.64
CA SER A 586 -1.12 -8.59 -12.66
C SER A 586 -0.17 -7.40 -12.86
N HIS A 587 -0.72 -6.23 -13.21
CA HIS A 587 -0.03 -4.93 -13.26
C HIS A 587 0.85 -4.60 -14.50
N HIS A 588 0.61 -5.17 -15.68
CA HIS A 588 1.22 -4.68 -16.95
C HIS A 588 0.16 -4.37 -18.02
N GLN A 589 0.52 -3.47 -18.95
CA GLN A 589 -0.31 -3.06 -20.07
C GLN A 589 0.43 -3.45 -21.37
N LYS A 590 -0.24 -4.18 -22.26
CA LYS A 590 0.27 -4.50 -23.60
C LYS A 590 0.14 -3.24 -24.46
N VAL A 591 1.24 -2.74 -25.00
CA VAL A 591 1.27 -1.54 -25.85
C VAL A 591 2.12 -1.86 -27.08
N ASP A 592 1.56 -1.69 -28.27
CA ASP A 592 2.26 -1.80 -29.57
C ASP A 592 3.02 -3.12 -29.80
N GLY A 593 2.43 -4.27 -29.42
CA GLY A 593 3.04 -5.59 -29.63
C GLY A 593 4.16 -5.94 -28.65
N GLY A 594 4.46 -5.08 -27.68
CA GLY A 594 5.39 -5.32 -26.58
C GLY A 594 4.76 -5.12 -25.20
N TRP A 595 5.48 -5.55 -24.15
CA TRP A 595 5.07 -5.37 -22.76
C TRP A 595 5.86 -4.24 -22.10
N LYS A 596 5.17 -3.34 -21.39
CA LYS A 596 5.83 -2.30 -20.59
C LYS A 596 5.86 -2.72 -19.12
N THR A 597 7.03 -3.19 -18.66
CA THR A 597 7.25 -3.74 -17.32
C THR A 597 7.51 -2.64 -16.29
N THR A 598 6.82 -2.68 -15.15
CA THR A 598 7.12 -1.82 -13.98
C THR A 598 7.41 -2.58 -12.68
N LYS A 599 7.22 -3.92 -12.67
CA LYS A 599 7.48 -4.86 -11.55
C LYS A 599 7.73 -6.28 -12.11
N PRO A 600 8.37 -7.21 -11.37
CA PRO A 600 8.61 -8.58 -11.83
C PRO A 600 7.33 -9.39 -12.04
N ILE A 601 7.40 -10.36 -12.97
CA ILE A 601 6.31 -11.22 -13.44
C ILE A 601 6.22 -12.48 -12.55
N CYS A 602 5.00 -12.92 -12.23
CA CYS A 602 4.73 -14.18 -11.53
C CYS A 602 3.82 -15.08 -12.39
N PHE A 603 4.05 -16.39 -12.35
CA PHE A 603 3.26 -17.41 -13.03
C PHE A 603 2.56 -18.33 -12.01
N VAL A 604 1.30 -18.67 -12.26
CA VAL A 604 0.51 -19.61 -11.46
C VAL A 604 -0.11 -20.64 -12.39
N LEU A 605 0.12 -21.93 -12.12
CA LEU A 605 -0.47 -23.06 -12.84
C LEU A 605 -1.50 -23.73 -11.92
N ASP A 606 -2.76 -23.83 -12.35
CA ASP A 606 -3.83 -24.53 -11.63
C ASP A 606 -4.37 -25.69 -12.49
N GLU A 607 -4.57 -26.88 -11.89
CA GLU A 607 -5.25 -28.02 -12.54
C GLU A 607 -6.78 -27.94 -12.43
N LEU A 608 -7.50 -28.35 -13.48
CA LEU A 608 -8.96 -28.56 -13.46
C LEU A 608 -9.29 -29.93 -12.82
N GLN A 609 -9.91 -29.93 -11.62
CA GLN A 609 -10.38 -31.17 -10.99
C GLN A 609 -11.88 -31.45 -11.18
N ALA A 610 -12.19 -32.73 -11.48
CA ALA A 610 -13.53 -33.29 -11.65
C ALA A 610 -14.19 -33.69 -10.31
N GLU A 611 -15.50 -33.47 -10.21
CA GLU A 611 -16.29 -33.67 -8.99
C GLU A 611 -16.44 -35.15 -8.56
N LYS A 612 -16.25 -35.44 -7.26
CA LYS A 612 -16.86 -36.60 -6.58
C LYS A 612 -17.43 -36.22 -5.20
N LYS A 613 -18.71 -36.56 -5.00
CA LYS A 613 -19.49 -36.38 -3.74
C LYS A 613 -19.36 -37.59 -2.81
N LYS A 614 -19.26 -37.36 -1.47
CA LYS A 614 -19.93 -38.09 -0.34
C LYS A 614 -19.37 -37.64 1.05
N PRO A 615 -19.95 -38.04 2.21
CA PRO A 615 -21.01 -37.35 2.95
C PRO A 615 -20.56 -36.74 4.31
N LYS A 616 -21.37 -35.83 4.84
CA LYS A 616 -21.13 -35.02 6.06
C LYS A 616 -21.19 -35.83 7.36
N LYS A 617 -20.24 -35.60 8.29
CA LYS A 617 -20.42 -35.81 9.75
C LYS A 617 -20.07 -34.53 10.51
N ALA A 618 -20.95 -34.16 11.44
CA ALA A 618 -20.91 -32.92 12.21
C ALA A 618 -20.06 -33.07 13.49
N LYS A 619 -19.29 -32.03 13.84
CA LYS A 619 -18.85 -31.76 15.21
C LYS A 619 -18.82 -30.25 15.47
N LYS A 620 -19.45 -29.83 16.57
CA LYS A 620 -19.47 -28.46 17.11
C LYS A 620 -18.18 -28.22 17.91
N ALA A 621 -17.58 -27.04 17.76
CA ALA A 621 -16.53 -26.54 18.66
C ALA A 621 -16.98 -25.20 19.27
N GLY A 622 -16.94 -25.12 20.61
CA GLY A 622 -17.29 -23.94 21.39
C GLY A 622 -16.15 -22.91 21.46
N VAL A 623 -16.52 -21.65 21.65
CA VAL A 623 -15.62 -20.49 21.73
C VAL A 623 -14.82 -20.53 23.04
N THR A 624 -13.50 -20.40 22.95
CA THR A 624 -12.59 -20.20 24.09
C THR A 624 -11.89 -18.85 23.97
N SER A 625 -11.37 -18.32 25.09
CA SER A 625 -10.69 -17.01 25.17
C SER A 625 -9.43 -16.88 24.30
N LYS A 626 -8.91 -17.99 23.76
CA LYS A 626 -7.77 -18.00 22.82
C LYS A 626 -8.17 -17.71 21.36
N ASN A 627 -9.46 -17.72 21.03
CA ASN A 627 -9.96 -17.50 19.67
C ASN A 627 -10.70 -16.17 19.50
N PHE A 628 -10.56 -15.23 20.44
CA PHE A 628 -11.19 -13.92 20.36
C PHE A 628 -10.40 -13.03 19.37
N GLY A 629 -10.95 -12.87 18.15
CA GLY A 629 -10.36 -12.05 17.08
C GLY A 629 -10.00 -12.80 15.80
N ALA A 630 -10.01 -14.14 15.80
CA ALA A 630 -9.67 -14.94 14.61
C ALA A 630 -10.81 -15.08 13.58
N TYR A 631 -12.04 -14.71 13.96
CA TYR A 631 -13.20 -14.71 13.08
C TYR A 631 -14.00 -13.43 13.27
N ILE A 632 -14.00 -12.54 12.26
CA ILE A 632 -14.96 -11.45 12.18
C ILE A 632 -16.27 -12.02 11.64
N ASN A 633 -17.30 -11.97 12.47
CA ASN A 633 -18.66 -12.30 12.06
C ASN A 633 -19.25 -11.08 11.32
N ILE A 634 -19.30 -11.15 9.99
CA ILE A 634 -19.78 -10.07 9.11
C ILE A 634 -21.22 -9.64 9.48
N SER A 635 -22.05 -10.56 9.98
CA SER A 635 -23.41 -10.26 10.44
C SER A 635 -23.45 -9.30 11.63
N LYS A 636 -22.41 -9.31 12.49
CA LYS A 636 -22.28 -8.41 13.65
C LYS A 636 -21.58 -7.09 13.31
N LEU A 637 -20.89 -7.00 12.16
CA LEU A 637 -20.29 -5.76 11.68
C LEU A 637 -21.35 -4.80 11.12
N LYS A 638 -22.46 -5.34 10.59
CA LYS A 638 -23.59 -4.58 10.05
C LYS A 638 -24.36 -3.74 11.09
N SER A 639 -24.16 -3.97 12.38
CA SER A 639 -24.83 -3.24 13.47
C SER A 639 -23.95 -2.18 14.14
N VAL A 640 -22.75 -1.91 13.61
CA VAL A 640 -21.82 -0.93 14.21
C VAL A 640 -21.93 0.41 13.45
N PRO A 641 -22.26 1.52 14.12
CA PRO A 641 -22.57 2.80 13.46
C PRO A 641 -21.37 3.50 12.78
N SER A 642 -20.16 2.97 12.91
CA SER A 642 -18.96 3.59 12.35
C SER A 642 -17.85 2.58 12.06
N VAL A 643 -17.87 2.04 10.84
CA VAL A 643 -16.72 1.36 10.21
C VAL A 643 -16.22 2.27 9.09
N VAL A 644 -14.94 2.67 9.15
CA VAL A 644 -14.31 3.51 8.11
C VAL A 644 -13.47 2.60 7.21
N LEU A 645 -13.83 2.54 5.93
CA LEU A 645 -13.03 1.97 4.86
C LEU A 645 -12.20 3.09 4.20
N ALA A 646 -10.89 2.91 4.06
CA ALA A 646 -10.01 3.87 3.38
C ALA A 646 -9.46 3.30 2.07
N TRP A 647 -9.49 4.12 1.02
CA TRP A 647 -8.92 3.81 -0.29
C TRP A 647 -7.76 4.78 -0.60
N ARG A 648 -6.75 4.30 -1.34
CA ARG A 648 -5.60 5.08 -1.79
C ARG A 648 -5.71 5.33 -3.30
N CYS A 649 -6.00 6.56 -3.71
CA CYS A 649 -5.92 6.99 -5.11
C CYS A 649 -4.55 7.65 -5.39
N ARG A 650 -3.99 7.41 -6.59
CA ARG A 650 -2.84 8.16 -7.14
C ARG A 650 -3.31 9.02 -8.30
N SER A 651 -2.83 10.26 -8.36
CA SER A 651 -3.03 11.18 -9.48
C SER A 651 -2.04 10.85 -10.60
N LEU A 652 -2.52 10.81 -11.85
CA LEU A 652 -1.70 10.84 -13.06
C LEU A 652 -1.48 12.31 -13.42
N ALA A 653 -0.26 12.82 -13.23
CA ALA A 653 0.15 14.07 -13.87
C ALA A 653 0.76 13.75 -15.25
N SER A 654 0.31 14.51 -16.24
CA SER A 654 0.72 14.48 -17.64
C SER A 654 2.17 14.95 -17.82
N ASN A 655 2.92 14.25 -18.66
CA ASN A 655 4.15 14.75 -19.25
C ASN A 655 3.83 15.88 -20.23
N THR A 656 4.40 17.06 -20.00
CA THR A 656 4.66 18.04 -21.06
C THR A 656 6.15 18.39 -21.01
N ASN A 657 6.93 17.70 -21.83
CA ASN A 657 8.19 18.22 -22.34
C ASN A 657 7.95 18.50 -23.82
N ASP A 658 7.96 19.79 -24.18
CA ASP A 658 8.54 20.34 -25.41
C ASP A 658 8.08 21.79 -25.58
N VAL A 659 8.89 22.76 -25.14
CA VAL A 659 9.05 24.04 -25.85
C VAL A 659 10.49 24.55 -25.69
N TYR A 660 11.13 24.62 -26.84
CA TYR A 660 12.31 25.37 -27.25
C TYR A 660 12.60 26.68 -26.49
N VAL A 661 13.87 26.91 -26.11
CA VAL A 661 14.38 28.22 -25.66
C VAL A 661 15.20 28.84 -26.80
N PRO A 662 14.82 30.00 -27.36
CA PRO A 662 15.76 30.84 -28.09
C PRO A 662 16.47 31.77 -27.11
N GLN A 663 17.80 31.81 -27.22
CA GLN A 663 18.65 32.88 -26.70
C GLN A 663 18.16 34.24 -27.24
N LEU A 664 18.05 35.24 -26.37
CA LEU A 664 18.20 36.63 -26.77
C LEU A 664 18.97 37.40 -25.69
N SER A 665 20.01 38.06 -26.18
CA SER A 665 20.85 39.07 -25.54
C SER A 665 20.08 40.38 -25.31
N SER A 666 20.15 40.92 -24.09
CA SER A 666 20.51 42.30 -23.74
C SER A 666 20.24 42.51 -22.26
#